data_AF-A0A517TK75-F1
#
_entry.id   AF-A0A517TK75-F1
#
_cell.length_a   1.000
_cell.length_b   1.000
_cell.length_c   1.000
_cell.angle_alpha   90.00
_cell.angle_beta   90.00
_cell.angle_gamma   90.00
#
_symmetry.space_group_name_H-M   'P 1'
#
loop_
_entity.id
_entity.type
_entity.pdbx_description
1 polymer ?
#
loop_
_entity_poly.entity_id
_entity_poly.type
_entity_poly.pdbx_seq_one_letter_code
_entity_poly.pdbx_strand_id
1 'polypeptide(L)'
;MSLATKVLIGFVVGVVAGVFFGELISPLGIVGDAYIGLLQMTVLPYVFVSLIYGLGRLSSGNAGILVKRAITLLGFLWAVALVFIVLMPLAYPQAESGSYFSTSLVEPSPKFDFINLFIPKNPFNSLATGTVPAVVVFAMGVGAALIGIDKKQSILDALDTISTSLSRVSKFIARLSPIGVFAITARAAGTLDFAEMQSLEIYFATYLVFWFALAIWFLPMFATAVLTLKYREIMGPARDALITAFATGSVFVVLPLLADHAKVLVRKCAPESKDAPSAVDVLIPLAFAFPGPGEILILGFIVFASWLSGVAISLAQWPGFLISGLFSKFGSSMVAIPFLLDQLRIPSDLFQLYVVANVFTGRFGMVASGAFILMFGAVSACSLAGKLQVRKKQLIAVAVGTVAIIFLGVLGVRLIFADASRGDSANTDFMSRRLMMPSSLQVTELDSEPAEASPDVSESALERIRSRGTLRVGYRDQRLPFTFRNNSGQLVGYDIDLAHVLADDLSVKLELVPMGKSKGAELLSDGAIDVVMSGAVVTPGRAMEVEFTKPYLEETVAFVVRDHRRNDFMTRESIIQIDGIRLAVPSNLSQFRELVQPFLTDPQIKLVDSPQDFVAGEGDSYDALLFSAEAGSAWTLLHPEFAVVVPQPTIHRVPVAFPVARGEDRMRTFLNTWIDLKRTDNTLRKLSDYWILGKSNQPQQPRWSVIRDVLHWVD
;
A
#
# COMPACT_ATOMS: atom_id res chain seq x y z
N MET A 1 -13.04 36.28 -16.21
CA MET A 1 -12.48 35.15 -15.43
C MET A 1 -11.62 34.31 -16.34
N SER A 2 -10.43 33.86 -15.92
CA SER A 2 -9.61 32.96 -16.75
C SER A 2 -10.16 31.53 -16.72
N LEU A 3 -9.66 30.66 -17.60
CA LEU A 3 -10.00 29.23 -17.57
C LEU A 3 -9.62 28.61 -16.22
N ALA A 4 -8.43 28.93 -15.69
CA ALA A 4 -8.00 28.45 -14.38
C ALA A 4 -8.90 28.96 -13.24
N THR A 5 -9.46 30.18 -13.33
CA THR A 5 -10.45 30.64 -12.33
C THR A 5 -11.72 29.79 -12.37
N LYS A 6 -12.25 29.49 -13.56
CA LYS A 6 -13.44 28.64 -13.71
C LYS A 6 -13.18 27.21 -13.23
N VAL A 7 -12.01 26.67 -13.53
CA VAL A 7 -11.56 25.34 -13.10
C VAL A 7 -11.39 25.27 -11.59
N LEU A 8 -10.81 26.29 -10.95
CA LEU A 8 -10.69 26.37 -9.48
C LEU A 8 -12.06 26.45 -8.80
N ILE A 9 -13.02 27.19 -9.37
CA ILE A 9 -14.40 27.24 -8.86
C ILE A 9 -15.08 25.87 -9.02
N GLY A 10 -14.94 25.22 -10.17
CA GLY A 10 -15.42 23.85 -10.37
C GLY A 10 -14.84 22.87 -9.33
N PHE A 11 -13.55 22.99 -9.01
CA PHE A 11 -12.91 22.20 -7.94
C PHE A 11 -13.53 22.49 -6.57
N VAL A 12 -13.61 23.76 -6.14
CA VAL A 12 -14.11 24.13 -4.80
C VAL A 12 -15.59 23.76 -4.63
N VAL A 13 -16.43 24.08 -5.62
CA VAL A 13 -17.86 23.70 -5.61
C VAL A 13 -18.02 22.18 -5.68
N GLY A 14 -17.08 21.48 -6.34
CA GLY A 14 -17.00 20.02 -6.35
C GLY A 14 -16.75 19.45 -4.96
N VAL A 15 -15.70 19.92 -4.26
CA VAL A 15 -15.42 19.50 -2.87
C VAL A 15 -16.63 19.74 -1.97
N VAL A 16 -17.19 20.96 -1.98
CA VAL A 16 -18.34 21.32 -1.13
C VAL A 16 -19.54 20.43 -1.43
N ALA A 17 -19.86 20.18 -2.70
CA ALA A 17 -20.96 19.30 -3.06
C ALA A 17 -20.71 17.83 -2.67
N GLY A 18 -19.49 17.32 -2.82
CA GLY A 18 -19.16 15.95 -2.42
C GLY A 18 -19.23 15.72 -0.92
N VAL A 19 -18.69 16.66 -0.12
CA VAL A 19 -18.78 16.66 1.35
C VAL A 19 -20.23 16.84 1.82
N PHE A 20 -21.04 17.61 1.10
CA PHE A 20 -22.44 17.84 1.47
C PHE A 20 -23.36 16.67 1.14
N PHE A 21 -23.26 16.10 -0.07
CA PHE A 21 -24.19 15.09 -0.59
C PHE A 21 -23.70 13.63 -0.46
N GLY A 22 -22.42 13.39 -0.16
CA GLY A 22 -21.85 12.05 0.00
C GLY A 22 -22.14 11.14 -1.19
N GLU A 23 -22.72 9.98 -0.92
CA GLU A 23 -23.02 8.93 -1.91
C GLU A 23 -24.03 9.36 -2.98
N LEU A 24 -24.92 10.31 -2.68
CA LEU A 24 -25.91 10.82 -3.64
C LEU A 24 -25.23 11.47 -4.87
N ILE A 25 -23.96 11.87 -4.74
CA ILE A 25 -23.18 12.45 -5.83
C ILE A 25 -22.49 11.40 -6.72
N SER A 26 -22.56 10.11 -6.38
CA SER A 26 -21.96 9.00 -7.13
C SER A 26 -22.29 9.00 -8.64
N PRO A 27 -23.53 9.31 -9.10
CA PRO A 27 -23.85 9.36 -10.53
C PRO A 27 -23.07 10.41 -11.35
N LEU A 28 -22.58 11.49 -10.72
CA LEU A 28 -21.68 12.45 -11.37
C LEU A 28 -20.33 11.82 -11.76
N GLY A 29 -19.99 10.65 -11.22
CA GLY A 29 -18.86 9.85 -11.68
C GLY A 29 -18.90 9.56 -13.18
N ILE A 30 -20.07 9.36 -13.78
CA ILE A 30 -20.23 9.17 -15.24
C ILE A 30 -19.72 10.40 -16.01
N VAL A 31 -19.99 11.61 -15.51
CA VAL A 31 -19.54 12.88 -16.14
C VAL A 31 -18.04 13.07 -15.96
N GLY A 32 -17.49 12.68 -14.79
CA GLY A 32 -16.05 12.71 -14.54
C GLY A 32 -15.28 11.73 -15.42
N ASP A 33 -15.74 10.49 -15.50
CA ASP A 33 -15.12 9.41 -16.27
C ASP A 33 -15.22 9.68 -17.78
N ALA A 34 -16.37 10.20 -18.25
CA ALA A 34 -16.51 10.64 -19.64
C ALA A 34 -15.57 11.81 -19.98
N TYR A 35 -15.34 12.76 -19.07
CA TYR A 35 -14.36 13.82 -19.27
C TYR A 35 -12.91 13.29 -19.28
N ILE A 36 -12.58 12.33 -18.41
CA ILE A 36 -11.27 11.64 -18.42
C ILE A 36 -11.07 10.88 -19.74
N GLY A 37 -12.08 10.18 -20.25
CA GLY A 37 -12.03 9.48 -21.53
C GLY A 37 -11.89 10.42 -22.73
N LEU A 38 -12.69 11.51 -22.77
CA LEU A 38 -12.59 12.56 -23.78
C LEU A 38 -11.20 13.18 -23.85
N LEU A 39 -10.57 13.39 -22.69
CA LEU A 39 -9.15 13.71 -22.63
C LEU A 39 -8.32 12.56 -23.20
N GLN A 40 -8.28 11.39 -22.57
CA GLN A 40 -7.33 10.30 -22.87
C GLN A 40 -7.23 9.97 -24.37
N MET A 41 -8.36 10.03 -25.08
CA MET A 41 -8.48 9.92 -26.54
C MET A 41 -7.46 10.75 -27.34
N THR A 42 -7.02 11.94 -26.88
CA THR A 42 -6.10 12.81 -27.65
C THR A 42 -4.68 12.93 -27.10
N VAL A 43 -4.38 12.49 -25.86
CA VAL A 43 -3.08 12.77 -25.19
C VAL A 43 -2.08 11.75 -25.77
N LEU A 44 -2.43 10.46 -25.81
CA LEU A 44 -1.48 9.43 -26.25
C LEU A 44 -1.18 9.51 -27.77
N PRO A 45 -2.16 9.74 -28.67
CA PRO A 45 -1.88 10.04 -30.07
C PRO A 45 -1.06 11.32 -30.26
N TYR A 46 -1.30 12.37 -29.46
CA TYR A 46 -0.52 13.60 -29.55
C TYR A 46 0.95 13.38 -29.15
N VAL A 47 1.21 12.68 -28.05
CA VAL A 47 2.58 12.34 -27.61
C VAL A 47 3.29 11.47 -28.65
N PHE A 48 2.62 10.44 -29.18
CA PHE A 48 3.15 9.57 -30.22
C PHE A 48 3.56 10.35 -31.49
N VAL A 49 2.64 11.15 -32.04
CA VAL A 49 2.89 11.93 -33.28
C VAL A 49 3.93 13.03 -33.06
N SER A 50 3.86 13.75 -31.94
CA SER A 50 4.77 14.87 -31.65
C SER A 50 6.21 14.41 -31.37
N LEU A 51 6.42 13.23 -30.78
CA LEU A 51 7.77 12.65 -30.62
C LEU A 51 8.39 12.26 -31.98
N ILE A 52 7.64 11.58 -32.85
CA ILE A 52 8.13 11.16 -34.17
C ILE A 52 8.48 12.40 -35.02
N TYR A 53 7.57 13.37 -35.09
CA TYR A 53 7.79 14.66 -35.77
C TYR A 53 8.97 15.43 -35.18
N GLY A 54 8.98 15.57 -33.86
CA GLY A 54 9.94 16.40 -33.13
C GLY A 54 11.38 15.91 -33.25
N LEU A 55 11.59 14.59 -33.24
CA LEU A 55 12.91 13.98 -33.47
C LEU A 55 13.27 13.95 -34.96
N GLY A 56 12.34 13.55 -35.83
CA GLY A 56 12.62 13.38 -37.27
C GLY A 56 13.02 14.68 -37.99
N ARG A 57 12.55 15.84 -37.51
CA ARG A 57 12.92 17.16 -38.04
C ARG A 57 14.31 17.66 -37.59
N LEU A 58 14.99 16.98 -36.67
CA LEU A 58 16.33 17.39 -36.22
C LEU A 58 17.40 17.11 -37.29
N SER A 59 18.51 17.84 -37.18
CA SER A 59 19.76 17.55 -37.88
C SER A 59 20.65 16.62 -37.03
N SER A 60 21.42 15.76 -37.70
CA SER A 60 22.24 14.71 -37.07
C SER A 60 23.23 15.24 -36.03
N GLY A 61 23.87 16.39 -36.29
CA GLY A 61 24.82 17.01 -35.36
C GLY A 61 24.18 17.55 -34.07
N ASN A 62 22.96 18.08 -34.13
CA ASN A 62 22.30 18.70 -32.97
C ASN A 62 21.52 17.69 -32.12
N ALA A 63 20.99 16.62 -32.73
CA ALA A 63 20.17 15.62 -32.03
C ALA A 63 20.91 14.92 -30.87
N GLY A 64 22.15 14.46 -31.10
CA GLY A 64 22.92 13.78 -30.06
C GLY A 64 23.28 14.68 -28.86
N ILE A 65 23.56 15.97 -29.13
CA ILE A 65 23.85 16.97 -28.09
C ILE A 65 22.58 17.27 -27.27
N LEU A 66 21.42 17.38 -27.92
CA LEU A 66 20.12 17.55 -27.26
C LEU A 66 19.82 16.39 -26.31
N VAL A 67 19.86 15.16 -26.82
CA VAL A 67 19.52 13.95 -26.05
C VAL A 67 20.46 13.76 -24.86
N LYS A 68 21.79 13.92 -25.06
CA LYS A 68 22.77 13.80 -23.96
C LYS A 68 22.51 14.82 -22.85
N ARG A 69 22.19 16.07 -23.19
CA ARG A 69 21.92 17.14 -22.20
C ARG A 69 20.59 16.94 -21.50
N ALA A 70 19.55 16.52 -22.23
CA ALA A 70 18.23 16.19 -21.69
C ALA A 70 18.33 15.03 -20.66
N ILE A 71 19.00 13.93 -21.00
CA ILE A 71 19.22 12.79 -20.08
C ILE A 71 20.05 13.21 -18.86
N THR A 72 21.08 14.05 -19.04
CA THR A 72 21.90 14.56 -17.93
C THR A 72 21.07 15.39 -16.94
N LEU A 73 20.18 16.25 -17.45
CA LEU A 73 19.27 17.03 -16.61
C LEU A 73 18.22 16.14 -15.93
N LEU A 74 17.69 15.14 -16.64
CA LEU A 74 16.71 14.19 -16.12
C LEU A 74 17.29 13.42 -14.93
N GLY A 75 18.46 12.80 -15.10
CA GLY A 75 19.14 12.04 -14.05
C GLY A 75 19.48 12.89 -12.82
N PHE A 76 19.87 14.16 -13.01
CA PHE A 76 20.05 15.10 -11.90
C PHE A 76 18.74 15.38 -11.14
N LEU A 77 17.64 15.65 -11.85
CA LEU A 77 16.35 15.94 -11.23
C LEU A 77 15.73 14.71 -10.56
N TRP A 78 15.96 13.50 -11.10
CA TRP A 78 15.65 12.24 -10.45
C TRP A 78 16.46 12.03 -9.17
N ALA A 79 17.78 12.26 -9.20
CA ALA A 79 18.61 12.14 -8.01
C ALA A 79 18.14 13.08 -6.88
N VAL A 80 17.77 14.32 -7.20
CA VAL A 80 17.18 15.25 -6.22
C VAL A 80 15.82 14.73 -5.71
N ALA A 81 14.94 14.25 -6.59
CA ALA A 81 13.64 13.72 -6.18
C ALA A 81 13.76 12.48 -5.26
N LEU A 82 14.72 11.60 -5.51
CA LEU A 82 15.01 10.44 -4.66
C LEU A 82 15.64 10.86 -3.32
N VAL A 83 16.48 11.90 -3.28
CA VAL A 83 16.98 12.48 -2.01
C VAL A 83 15.83 13.02 -1.16
N PHE A 84 14.78 13.58 -1.75
CA PHE A 84 13.58 13.99 -1.01
C PHE A 84 12.86 12.79 -0.37
N ILE A 85 12.79 11.64 -1.06
CA ILE A 85 12.24 10.39 -0.48
C ILE A 85 13.11 9.87 0.68
N VAL A 86 14.44 9.93 0.57
CA VAL A 86 15.37 9.53 1.65
C VAL A 86 15.29 10.46 2.88
N LEU A 87 14.84 11.70 2.71
CA LEU A 87 14.66 12.66 3.79
C LEU A 87 13.27 12.63 4.44
N MET A 88 12.26 12.05 3.80
CA MET A 88 10.91 11.90 4.38
C MET A 88 10.82 11.17 5.73
N PRO A 89 11.61 10.10 6.04
CA PRO A 89 11.60 9.46 7.36
C PRO A 89 11.86 10.44 8.52
N LEU A 90 12.58 11.54 8.26
CA LEU A 90 12.88 12.54 9.28
C LEU A 90 11.63 13.28 9.76
N ALA A 91 10.55 13.36 8.98
CA ALA A 91 9.31 14.00 9.39
C ALA A 91 8.53 13.18 10.42
N TYR A 92 8.65 11.86 10.37
CA TYR A 92 7.89 10.95 11.24
C TYR A 92 8.52 10.87 12.65
N PRO A 93 7.70 10.75 13.72
CA PRO A 93 8.20 10.48 15.07
C PRO A 93 8.68 9.02 15.16
N GLN A 94 9.46 8.69 16.20
CA GLN A 94 9.80 7.29 16.46
C GLN A 94 8.56 6.55 16.95
N ALA A 95 8.32 5.37 16.38
CA ALA A 95 7.22 4.49 16.74
C ALA A 95 7.71 3.05 16.71
N GLU A 96 7.61 2.37 17.85
CA GLU A 96 7.55 0.91 17.89
C GLU A 96 6.13 0.53 17.43
N SER A 97 6.00 -0.45 16.53
CA SER A 97 4.68 -0.84 16.01
C SER A 97 4.62 -2.29 15.54
N GLY A 98 3.67 -3.03 16.11
CA GLY A 98 3.23 -4.31 15.57
C GLY A 98 2.15 -4.14 14.49
N SER A 99 1.85 -5.23 13.79
CA SER A 99 0.85 -5.26 12.73
C SER A 99 0.13 -6.61 12.68
N TYR A 100 -1.16 -6.59 12.35
CA TYR A 100 -1.95 -7.79 12.04
C TYR A 100 -1.28 -8.66 10.97
N PHE A 101 -1.67 -9.94 10.91
CA PHE A 101 -1.13 -10.85 9.92
C PHE A 101 -1.55 -10.41 8.51
N SER A 102 -0.58 -10.31 7.60
CA SER A 102 -0.82 -9.95 6.20
C SER A 102 -0.36 -11.07 5.27
N THR A 103 -1.17 -11.38 4.25
CA THR A 103 -0.87 -12.49 3.33
C THR A 103 0.40 -12.23 2.50
N SER A 104 0.85 -10.97 2.37
CA SER A 104 2.13 -10.61 1.75
C SER A 104 3.37 -11.09 2.52
N LEU A 105 3.23 -11.64 3.74
CA LEU A 105 4.28 -12.40 4.41
C LEU A 105 4.50 -13.79 3.78
N VAL A 106 3.47 -14.33 3.11
CA VAL A 106 3.39 -15.73 2.65
C VAL A 106 3.26 -15.83 1.12
N GLU A 107 2.85 -14.77 0.43
CA GLU A 107 2.78 -14.76 -1.04
C GLU A 107 4.16 -14.59 -1.70
N PRO A 108 4.48 -15.33 -2.79
CA PRO A 108 5.73 -15.17 -3.51
C PRO A 108 5.71 -13.91 -4.38
N SER A 109 6.72 -13.05 -4.21
CA SER A 109 6.74 -11.70 -4.80
C SER A 109 6.48 -11.66 -6.32
N PRO A 110 5.50 -10.86 -6.79
CA PRO A 110 5.19 -10.76 -8.21
C PRO A 110 6.33 -10.10 -8.97
N LYS A 111 6.92 -10.83 -9.92
CA LYS A 111 8.05 -10.35 -10.73
C LYS A 111 7.59 -9.25 -11.68
N PHE A 112 8.01 -8.02 -11.41
CA PHE A 112 7.72 -6.86 -12.26
C PHE A 112 8.47 -6.97 -13.60
N ASP A 113 7.72 -7.11 -14.69
CA ASP A 113 8.28 -7.28 -16.04
C ASP A 113 8.68 -5.93 -16.66
N PHE A 114 9.88 -5.47 -16.30
CA PHE A 114 10.49 -4.27 -16.88
C PHE A 114 10.71 -4.39 -18.40
N ILE A 115 10.84 -5.61 -18.97
CA ILE A 115 11.14 -5.77 -20.40
C ILE A 115 9.91 -5.42 -21.24
N ASN A 116 8.75 -6.02 -20.95
CA ASN A 116 7.51 -5.73 -21.66
C ASN A 116 6.97 -4.30 -21.38
N LEU A 117 7.39 -3.64 -20.29
CA LEU A 117 7.06 -2.23 -20.02
C LEU A 117 7.73 -1.25 -21.00
N PHE A 118 8.97 -1.53 -21.44
CA PHE A 118 9.74 -0.65 -22.32
C PHE A 118 9.84 -1.13 -23.77
N ILE A 119 9.80 -2.44 -24.02
CA ILE A 119 10.03 -3.05 -25.35
C ILE A 119 8.74 -3.75 -25.81
N PRO A 120 7.88 -3.08 -26.60
CA PRO A 120 6.61 -3.67 -27.02
C PRO A 120 6.80 -4.72 -28.12
N LYS A 121 6.19 -5.90 -27.94
CA LYS A 121 6.01 -6.89 -29.02
C LYS A 121 5.09 -6.37 -30.13
N ASN A 122 4.18 -5.44 -29.80
CA ASN A 122 3.31 -4.75 -30.75
C ASN A 122 3.04 -3.32 -30.24
N PRO A 123 3.56 -2.26 -30.90
CA PRO A 123 3.38 -0.88 -30.45
C PRO A 123 1.95 -0.37 -30.60
N PHE A 124 1.15 -0.92 -31.52
CA PHE A 124 -0.28 -0.61 -31.64
C PHE A 124 -1.08 -1.19 -30.47
N ASN A 125 -0.69 -2.35 -29.96
CA ASN A 125 -1.24 -2.87 -28.71
C ASN A 125 -0.89 -1.94 -27.53
N SER A 126 0.37 -1.50 -27.41
CA SER A 126 0.78 -0.54 -26.37
C SER A 126 0.09 0.82 -26.47
N LEU A 127 -0.26 1.29 -27.67
CA LEU A 127 -1.13 2.44 -27.89
C LEU A 127 -2.55 2.18 -27.37
N ALA A 128 -3.12 0.99 -27.65
CA ALA A 128 -4.46 0.61 -27.19
C ALA A 128 -4.55 0.36 -25.67
N THR A 129 -3.50 -0.21 -25.06
CA THR A 129 -3.43 -0.50 -23.62
C THR A 129 -2.86 0.64 -22.78
N GLY A 130 -2.56 1.80 -23.38
CA GLY A 130 -2.07 2.98 -22.65
C GLY A 130 -0.65 2.86 -22.09
N THR A 131 0.18 1.95 -22.62
CA THR A 131 1.53 1.67 -22.11
C THR A 131 2.54 2.72 -22.58
N VAL A 132 2.46 3.92 -21.97
CA VAL A 132 3.23 5.13 -22.36
C VAL A 132 4.72 4.89 -22.62
N PRO A 133 5.49 4.16 -21.77
CA PRO A 133 6.94 4.03 -21.98
C PRO A 133 7.26 3.26 -23.27
N ALA A 134 6.59 2.14 -23.51
CA ALA A 134 6.71 1.36 -24.74
C ALA A 134 6.32 2.15 -25.99
N VAL A 135 5.24 2.94 -25.92
CA VAL A 135 4.82 3.85 -27.00
C VAL A 135 5.91 4.90 -27.28
N VAL A 136 6.53 5.45 -26.25
CA VAL A 136 7.58 6.47 -26.36
C VAL A 136 8.86 5.87 -26.93
N VAL A 137 9.34 4.73 -26.44
CA VAL A 137 10.55 4.06 -26.94
C VAL A 137 10.41 3.77 -28.44
N PHE A 138 9.24 3.27 -28.87
CA PHE A 138 8.96 3.05 -30.28
C PHE A 138 8.87 4.37 -31.08
N ALA A 139 8.14 5.38 -30.59
CA ALA A 139 8.05 6.70 -31.24
C ALA A 139 9.42 7.40 -31.37
N MET A 140 10.27 7.27 -30.37
CA MET A 140 11.65 7.77 -30.41
C MET A 140 12.50 7.02 -31.43
N GLY A 141 12.35 5.69 -31.55
CA GLY A 141 13.02 4.89 -32.56
C GLY A 141 12.63 5.31 -33.99
N VAL A 142 11.33 5.45 -34.27
CA VAL A 142 10.83 5.91 -35.57
C VAL A 142 11.27 7.35 -35.85
N GLY A 143 11.17 8.25 -34.87
CA GLY A 143 11.62 9.63 -34.98
C GLY A 143 13.13 9.76 -35.24
N ALA A 144 13.95 8.92 -34.60
CA ALA A 144 15.38 8.86 -34.85
C ALA A 144 15.71 8.30 -36.25
N ALA A 145 15.01 7.26 -36.69
CA ALA A 145 15.17 6.69 -38.04
C ALA A 145 14.83 7.71 -39.15
N LEU A 146 13.79 8.53 -38.93
CA LEU A 146 13.44 9.62 -39.86
C LEU A 146 14.57 10.65 -40.06
N ILE A 147 15.51 10.83 -39.11
CA ILE A 147 16.55 11.87 -39.21
C ILE A 147 17.37 11.73 -40.50
N GLY A 148 17.68 10.49 -40.90
CA GLY A 148 18.54 10.18 -42.06
C GLY A 148 17.82 9.87 -43.38
N ILE A 149 16.52 10.18 -43.52
CA ILE A 149 15.75 9.87 -44.72
C ILE A 149 15.55 11.12 -45.59
N ASP A 150 16.07 11.11 -46.83
CA ASP A 150 16.06 12.29 -47.72
C ASP A 150 14.66 12.84 -48.01
N LYS A 151 13.66 11.96 -48.18
CA LYS A 151 12.27 12.34 -48.48
C LYS A 151 11.39 12.55 -47.23
N LYS A 152 11.99 12.68 -46.04
CA LYS A 152 11.26 12.78 -44.76
C LYS A 152 10.26 13.93 -44.68
N GLN A 153 10.47 15.03 -45.41
CA GLN A 153 9.69 16.25 -45.26
C GLN A 153 8.17 16.03 -45.44
N SER A 154 7.75 15.25 -46.45
CA SER A 154 6.34 14.92 -46.68
C SER A 154 5.68 14.22 -45.48
N ILE A 155 6.43 13.34 -44.80
CA ILE A 155 5.98 12.67 -43.57
C ILE A 155 5.94 13.67 -42.41
N LEU A 156 6.95 14.54 -42.29
CA LEU A 156 7.01 15.55 -41.21
C LEU A 156 5.87 16.59 -41.32
N ASP A 157 5.55 17.07 -42.52
CA ASP A 157 4.46 18.03 -42.74
C ASP A 157 3.08 17.42 -42.43
N ALA A 158 2.88 16.15 -42.77
CA ALA A 158 1.70 15.38 -42.40
C ALA A 158 1.59 15.18 -40.88
N LEU A 159 2.69 14.80 -40.21
CA LEU A 159 2.72 14.63 -38.75
C LEU A 159 2.52 15.96 -38.00
N ASP A 160 3.05 17.09 -38.50
CA ASP A 160 2.79 18.42 -37.91
C ASP A 160 1.32 18.80 -38.03
N THR A 161 0.71 18.53 -39.18
CA THR A 161 -0.72 18.78 -39.43
C THR A 161 -1.60 17.95 -38.47
N ILE A 162 -1.25 16.68 -38.23
CA ILE A 162 -1.93 15.80 -37.27
C ILE A 162 -1.69 16.28 -35.83
N SER A 163 -0.44 16.57 -35.45
CA SER A 163 -0.06 17.09 -34.13
C SER A 163 -0.79 18.39 -33.77
N THR A 164 -0.82 19.33 -34.71
CA THR A 164 -1.53 20.61 -34.60
C THR A 164 -3.05 20.39 -34.49
N SER A 165 -3.60 19.43 -35.23
CA SER A 165 -5.04 19.09 -35.16
C SER A 165 -5.41 18.48 -33.80
N LEU A 166 -4.64 17.51 -33.31
CA LEU A 166 -4.82 16.92 -31.97
C LEU A 166 -4.66 17.98 -30.87
N SER A 167 -3.68 18.89 -31.00
CA SER A 167 -3.49 20.03 -30.09
C SER A 167 -4.71 20.97 -30.07
N ARG A 168 -5.36 21.22 -31.23
CA ARG A 168 -6.61 22.00 -31.29
C ARG A 168 -7.77 21.29 -30.59
N VAL A 169 -7.93 19.98 -30.76
CA VAL A 169 -8.97 19.19 -30.07
C VAL A 169 -8.74 19.18 -28.56
N SER A 170 -7.50 18.94 -28.11
CA SER A 170 -7.12 19.05 -26.68
C SER A 170 -7.41 20.44 -26.11
N LYS A 171 -7.11 21.52 -26.86
CA LYS A 171 -7.45 22.91 -26.49
C LYS A 171 -8.95 23.24 -26.54
N PHE A 172 -9.78 22.39 -27.16
CA PHE A 172 -11.25 22.43 -27.04
C PHE A 172 -11.73 21.68 -25.78
N ILE A 173 -11.28 20.44 -25.57
CA ILE A 173 -11.65 19.63 -24.38
C ILE A 173 -11.26 20.35 -23.09
N ALA A 174 -10.11 21.04 -23.08
CA ALA A 174 -9.66 21.87 -21.95
C ALA A 174 -10.62 23.02 -21.58
N ARG A 175 -11.60 23.38 -22.44
CA ARG A 175 -12.67 24.35 -22.11
C ARG A 175 -13.79 23.74 -21.28
N LEU A 176 -13.98 22.42 -21.36
CA LEU A 176 -14.94 21.64 -20.58
C LEU A 176 -14.43 21.34 -19.16
N SER A 177 -13.14 21.57 -18.89
CA SER A 177 -12.49 21.32 -17.60
C SER A 177 -13.29 21.78 -16.38
N PRO A 178 -13.94 22.95 -16.31
CA PRO A 178 -14.71 23.34 -15.13
C PRO A 178 -15.82 22.34 -14.74
N ILE A 179 -16.45 21.68 -15.71
CA ILE A 179 -17.54 20.71 -15.49
C ILE A 179 -16.96 19.34 -15.12
N GLY A 180 -15.95 18.87 -15.86
CA GLY A 180 -15.27 17.60 -15.57
C GLY A 180 -14.57 17.61 -14.20
N VAL A 181 -13.89 18.70 -13.87
CA VAL A 181 -13.26 18.92 -12.56
C VAL A 181 -14.28 18.94 -11.43
N PHE A 182 -15.43 19.60 -11.62
CA PHE A 182 -16.53 19.55 -10.65
C PHE A 182 -16.96 18.10 -10.40
N ALA A 183 -17.28 17.34 -11.45
CA ALA A 183 -17.73 15.97 -11.35
C ALA A 183 -16.70 15.02 -10.69
N ILE A 184 -15.44 15.07 -11.12
CA ILE A 184 -14.34 14.27 -10.54
C ILE A 184 -14.14 14.62 -9.06
N THR A 185 -14.15 15.91 -8.73
CA THR A 185 -13.85 16.38 -7.36
C THR A 185 -15.02 16.17 -6.41
N ALA A 186 -16.25 16.26 -6.90
CA ALA A 186 -17.46 15.88 -6.19
C ALA A 186 -17.47 14.39 -5.82
N ARG A 187 -17.28 13.50 -6.82
CA ARG A 187 -17.15 12.05 -6.57
C ARG A 187 -16.04 11.78 -5.56
N ALA A 188 -14.86 12.35 -5.77
CA ALA A 188 -13.69 12.17 -4.91
C ALA A 188 -13.94 12.60 -3.45
N ALA A 189 -14.61 13.74 -3.23
CA ALA A 189 -14.90 14.21 -1.88
C ALA A 189 -16.01 13.38 -1.20
N GLY A 190 -17.02 12.93 -1.96
CA GLY A 190 -18.07 12.00 -1.48
C GLY A 190 -17.63 10.52 -1.40
N THR A 191 -16.32 10.24 -1.43
CA THR A 191 -15.73 8.89 -1.27
C THR A 191 -14.73 8.78 -0.12
N LEU A 192 -14.49 9.85 0.64
CA LEU A 192 -13.51 9.85 1.74
C LEU A 192 -14.18 9.52 3.07
N ASP A 193 -13.67 8.52 3.79
CA ASP A 193 -14.01 8.31 5.19
C ASP A 193 -13.16 9.21 6.11
N PHE A 194 -13.75 9.67 7.22
CA PHE A 194 -13.10 10.54 8.18
C PHE A 194 -12.05 9.80 9.02
N ALA A 195 -12.29 8.53 9.39
CA ALA A 195 -11.36 7.75 10.20
C ALA A 195 -10.12 7.31 9.39
N GLU A 196 -10.29 6.93 8.12
CA GLU A 196 -9.18 6.70 7.19
C GLU A 196 -8.33 7.98 6.99
N MET A 197 -8.97 9.15 6.89
CA MET A 197 -8.28 10.43 6.71
C MET A 197 -7.46 10.84 7.94
N GLN A 198 -7.94 10.59 9.16
CA GLN A 198 -7.15 10.79 10.38
C GLN A 198 -5.89 9.92 10.39
N SER A 199 -6.00 8.64 9.99
CA SER A 199 -4.85 7.72 9.89
C SER A 199 -3.77 8.16 8.89
N LEU A 200 -4.10 9.10 7.99
CA LEU A 200 -3.24 9.65 6.93
C LEU A 200 -2.72 11.07 7.20
N GLU A 201 -3.10 11.72 8.30
CA GLU A 201 -2.81 13.15 8.53
C GLU A 201 -1.30 13.47 8.51
N ILE A 202 -0.49 12.62 9.13
CA ILE A 202 0.99 12.74 9.19
C ILE A 202 1.61 12.54 7.80
N TYR A 203 1.04 11.64 6.99
CA TYR A 203 1.44 11.46 5.59
C TYR A 203 1.12 12.71 4.77
N PHE A 204 -0.08 13.28 4.88
CA PHE A 204 -0.46 14.47 4.15
C PHE A 204 0.39 15.68 4.53
N ALA A 205 0.63 15.91 5.83
CA ALA A 205 1.48 16.99 6.31
C ALA A 205 2.92 16.86 5.80
N THR A 206 3.51 15.66 5.90
CA THR A 206 4.85 15.35 5.37
C THR A 206 4.91 15.52 3.85
N TYR A 207 3.96 14.93 3.11
CA TYR A 207 3.89 15.04 1.66
C TYR A 207 3.80 16.51 1.22
N LEU A 208 2.98 17.33 1.87
CA LEU A 208 2.83 18.76 1.55
C LEU A 208 4.10 19.56 1.81
N VAL A 209 4.84 19.29 2.90
CA VAL A 209 6.15 19.92 3.17
C VAL A 209 7.15 19.62 2.04
N PHE A 210 7.35 18.34 1.73
CA PHE A 210 8.31 17.94 0.69
C PHE A 210 7.85 18.33 -0.72
N TRP A 211 6.54 18.31 -0.99
CA TRP A 211 5.96 18.82 -2.23
C TRP A 211 6.21 20.31 -2.40
N PHE A 212 5.99 21.12 -1.37
CA PHE A 212 6.23 22.57 -1.43
C PHE A 212 7.72 22.85 -1.67
N ALA A 213 8.60 22.18 -0.91
CA ALA A 213 10.04 22.27 -1.07
C ALA A 213 10.52 21.88 -2.47
N LEU A 214 9.87 20.90 -3.14
CA LEU A 214 10.25 20.40 -4.46
C LEU A 214 9.65 21.22 -5.61
N ALA A 215 8.32 21.33 -5.62
CA ALA A 215 7.53 21.84 -6.73
C ALA A 215 7.44 23.37 -6.77
N ILE A 216 7.32 24.00 -5.60
CA ILE A 216 7.12 25.45 -5.47
C ILE A 216 8.46 26.14 -5.22
N TRP A 217 9.34 25.56 -4.40
CA TRP A 217 10.66 26.12 -4.14
C TRP A 217 11.74 25.61 -5.11
N PHE A 218 12.16 24.34 -5.02
CA PHE A 218 13.39 23.86 -5.66
C PHE A 218 13.34 23.97 -7.19
N LEU A 219 12.35 23.37 -7.85
CA LEU A 219 12.30 23.32 -9.32
C LEU A 219 12.30 24.73 -9.96
N PRO A 220 11.47 25.70 -9.52
CA PRO A 220 11.52 27.05 -10.08
C PRO A 220 12.80 27.81 -9.71
N MET A 221 13.27 27.69 -8.47
CA MET A 221 14.48 28.41 -8.03
C MET A 221 15.75 27.90 -8.73
N PHE A 222 15.88 26.58 -8.92
CA PHE A 222 16.92 25.98 -9.78
C PHE A 222 16.86 26.56 -11.19
N ALA A 223 15.67 26.66 -11.79
CA ALA A 223 15.51 27.27 -13.10
C ALA A 223 15.93 28.76 -13.12
N THR A 224 15.63 29.56 -12.08
CA THR A 224 16.13 30.96 -12.00
C THR A 224 17.65 31.05 -11.97
N ALA A 225 18.32 30.14 -11.25
CA ALA A 225 19.77 30.13 -11.06
C ALA A 225 20.56 29.66 -12.31
N VAL A 226 19.85 29.15 -13.33
CA VAL A 226 20.42 28.57 -14.56
C VAL A 226 19.95 29.31 -15.83
N LEU A 227 18.68 29.75 -15.88
CA LEU A 227 18.10 30.54 -16.99
C LEU A 227 18.24 32.06 -16.80
N THR A 228 18.63 32.52 -15.62
CA THR A 228 18.75 33.94 -15.20
C THR A 228 17.46 34.75 -15.07
N LEU A 229 16.31 34.16 -15.46
CA LEU A 229 14.97 34.74 -15.31
C LEU A 229 14.54 34.86 -13.84
N LYS A 230 13.62 35.78 -13.52
CA LYS A 230 13.08 35.93 -12.16
C LYS A 230 11.97 34.90 -11.89
N TYR A 231 11.81 34.46 -10.63
CA TYR A 231 10.79 33.48 -10.22
C TYR A 231 9.38 33.81 -10.76
N ARG A 232 8.95 35.07 -10.64
CA ARG A 232 7.64 35.55 -11.15
C ARG A 232 7.48 35.42 -12.67
N GLU A 233 8.56 35.46 -13.44
CA GLU A 233 8.51 35.30 -14.89
C GLU A 233 8.39 33.84 -15.33
N ILE A 234 8.88 32.91 -14.51
CA ILE A 234 8.77 31.47 -14.75
C ILE A 234 7.40 30.96 -14.28
N MET A 235 7.06 31.21 -13.02
CA MET A 235 5.84 30.67 -12.39
C MET A 235 4.57 31.47 -12.70
N GLY A 236 4.69 32.76 -13.03
CA GLY A 236 3.54 33.63 -13.33
C GLY A 236 2.70 33.14 -14.52
N PRO A 237 3.29 32.96 -15.72
CA PRO A 237 2.58 32.42 -16.88
C PRO A 237 2.13 30.97 -16.66
N ALA A 238 2.98 30.16 -16.01
CA ALA A 238 2.69 28.75 -15.73
C ALA A 238 1.48 28.54 -14.81
N ARG A 239 1.11 29.52 -13.97
CA ARG A 239 0.08 29.40 -12.94
C ARG A 239 -1.23 28.80 -13.45
N ASP A 240 -1.74 29.28 -14.59
CA ASP A 240 -3.02 28.80 -15.13
C ASP A 240 -2.94 27.33 -15.62
N ALA A 241 -1.76 26.88 -16.08
CA ALA A 241 -1.51 25.47 -16.39
C ALA A 241 -1.40 24.62 -15.11
N LEU A 242 -0.65 25.07 -14.11
CA LEU A 242 -0.44 24.33 -12.87
C LEU A 242 -1.73 24.17 -12.04
N ILE A 243 -2.54 25.23 -11.93
CA ILE A 243 -3.87 25.17 -11.29
C ILE A 243 -4.80 24.23 -12.06
N THR A 244 -4.76 24.25 -13.40
CA THR A 244 -5.57 23.33 -14.20
C THR A 244 -5.15 21.88 -13.98
N ALA A 245 -3.85 21.57 -14.00
CA ALA A 245 -3.33 20.21 -13.76
C ALA A 245 -3.67 19.64 -12.36
N PHE A 246 -3.62 20.49 -11.33
CA PHE A 246 -4.07 20.15 -9.97
C PHE A 246 -5.54 19.73 -9.94
N ALA A 247 -6.38 20.58 -10.55
CA ALA A 247 -7.82 20.45 -10.51
C ALA A 247 -8.32 19.28 -11.39
N THR A 248 -7.71 19.03 -12.56
CA THR A 248 -8.00 17.88 -13.42
C THR A 248 -7.40 16.57 -12.93
N GLY A 249 -6.42 16.62 -12.01
CA GLY A 249 -5.65 15.44 -11.62
C GLY A 249 -4.81 14.85 -12.75
N SER A 250 -4.45 15.64 -13.78
CA SER A 250 -3.65 15.17 -14.92
C SER A 250 -2.86 16.29 -15.60
N VAL A 251 -1.55 16.10 -15.75
CA VAL A 251 -0.65 17.06 -16.41
C VAL A 251 -0.78 17.07 -17.93
N PHE A 252 -1.13 15.94 -18.57
CA PHE A 252 -1.26 15.90 -20.03
C PHE A 252 -2.28 16.96 -20.51
N VAL A 253 -3.33 17.25 -19.72
CA VAL A 253 -4.39 18.24 -20.07
C VAL A 253 -3.80 19.61 -20.40
N VAL A 254 -2.67 19.93 -19.78
CA VAL A 254 -1.97 21.20 -19.96
C VAL A 254 -0.66 21.07 -20.73
N LEU A 255 -0.28 19.88 -21.21
CA LEU A 255 0.98 19.65 -21.93
C LEU A 255 1.18 20.62 -23.13
N PRO A 256 0.17 20.91 -23.98
CA PRO A 256 0.31 21.92 -25.04
C PRO A 256 0.49 23.34 -24.50
N LEU A 257 -0.11 23.65 -23.35
CA LEU A 257 0.00 24.96 -22.68
C LEU A 257 1.36 25.12 -21.97
N LEU A 258 1.91 24.04 -21.42
CA LEU A 258 3.29 23.99 -20.90
C LEU A 258 4.31 24.15 -22.05
N ALA A 259 4.07 23.55 -23.21
CA ALA A 259 4.89 23.77 -24.41
C ALA A 259 4.86 25.22 -24.90
N ASP A 260 3.67 25.82 -25.02
CA ASP A 260 3.53 27.22 -25.43
C ASP A 260 4.20 28.18 -24.42
N HIS A 261 4.09 27.92 -23.10
CA HIS A 261 4.81 28.70 -22.09
C HIS A 261 6.33 28.48 -22.10
N ALA A 262 6.81 27.24 -22.27
CA ALA A 262 8.23 26.96 -22.38
C ALA A 262 8.85 27.68 -23.60
N LYS A 263 8.15 27.75 -24.74
CA LYS A 263 8.57 28.57 -25.90
C LYS A 263 8.74 30.06 -25.54
N VAL A 264 7.86 30.62 -24.71
CA VAL A 264 7.98 32.01 -24.24
C VAL A 264 9.20 32.20 -23.31
N LEU A 265 9.45 31.26 -22.40
CA LEU A 265 10.65 31.30 -21.53
C LEU A 265 11.95 31.19 -22.34
N VAL A 266 11.98 30.29 -23.33
CA VAL A 266 13.13 30.11 -24.22
C VAL A 266 13.38 31.35 -25.08
N ARG A 267 12.34 31.99 -25.63
CA ARG A 267 12.47 33.26 -26.37
C ARG A 267 13.01 34.40 -25.50
N LYS A 268 12.75 34.42 -24.19
CA LYS A 268 13.36 35.39 -23.26
C LYS A 268 14.85 35.12 -22.98
N CYS A 269 15.23 33.86 -22.82
CA CYS A 269 16.59 33.46 -22.45
C CYS A 269 17.55 33.38 -23.67
N ALA A 270 17.03 33.04 -24.85
CA ALA A 270 17.78 32.87 -26.09
C ALA A 270 17.06 33.52 -27.30
N PRO A 271 16.82 34.85 -27.30
CA PRO A 271 16.06 35.54 -28.35
C PRO A 271 16.68 35.42 -29.76
N GLU A 272 17.99 35.21 -29.85
CA GLU A 272 18.74 35.05 -31.10
C GLU A 272 18.61 33.65 -31.72
N SER A 273 18.14 32.65 -30.95
CA SER A 273 18.08 31.25 -31.42
C SER A 273 16.72 30.95 -32.06
N LYS A 274 16.73 30.65 -33.37
CA LYS A 274 15.55 30.16 -34.09
C LYS A 274 15.18 28.72 -33.71
N ASP A 275 16.17 27.90 -33.37
CA ASP A 275 15.99 26.46 -33.16
C ASP A 275 15.60 26.10 -31.71
N ALA A 276 16.04 26.86 -30.71
CA ALA A 276 15.75 26.56 -29.31
C ALA A 276 14.23 26.56 -28.99
N PRO A 277 13.40 27.50 -29.47
CA PRO A 277 11.94 27.42 -29.31
C PRO A 277 11.33 26.17 -29.96
N SER A 278 11.92 25.66 -31.05
CA SER A 278 11.49 24.44 -31.74
C SER A 278 11.92 23.17 -30.99
N ALA A 279 13.04 23.20 -30.25
CA ALA A 279 13.43 22.08 -29.39
C ALA A 279 12.40 21.78 -28.28
N VAL A 280 11.61 22.77 -27.87
CA VAL A 280 10.53 22.62 -26.88
C VAL A 280 9.47 21.60 -27.31
N ASP A 281 9.11 21.56 -28.60
CA ASP A 281 8.12 20.59 -29.12
C ASP A 281 8.58 19.14 -28.99
N VAL A 282 9.89 18.91 -28.88
CA VAL A 282 10.48 17.58 -28.66
C VAL A 282 10.63 17.31 -27.17
N LEU A 283 11.16 18.30 -26.44
CA LEU A 283 11.51 18.19 -25.02
C LEU A 283 10.31 18.07 -24.09
N ILE A 284 9.17 18.66 -24.43
CA ILE A 284 7.97 18.65 -23.57
C ILE A 284 7.24 17.28 -23.61
N PRO A 285 6.94 16.69 -24.79
CA PRO A 285 6.48 15.29 -24.86
C PRO A 285 7.51 14.30 -24.31
N LEU A 286 8.81 14.55 -24.51
CA LEU A 286 9.87 13.72 -23.92
C LEU A 286 9.83 13.78 -22.39
N ALA A 287 9.72 14.97 -21.78
CA ALA A 287 9.63 15.12 -20.33
C ALA A 287 8.39 14.46 -19.73
N PHE A 288 7.27 14.40 -20.46
CA PHE A 288 6.05 13.69 -20.04
C PHE A 288 6.20 12.17 -20.06
N ALA A 289 7.13 11.62 -20.85
CA ALA A 289 7.34 10.19 -20.97
C ALA A 289 8.18 9.56 -19.84
N PHE A 290 8.86 10.39 -19.05
CA PHE A 290 9.75 9.98 -17.98
C PHE A 290 9.15 10.36 -16.63
N PRO A 291 9.19 9.48 -15.60
CA PRO A 291 8.65 9.77 -14.28
C PRO A 291 9.08 11.13 -13.75
N GLY A 292 8.09 12.00 -13.51
CA GLY A 292 8.34 13.34 -12.99
C GLY A 292 8.72 13.29 -11.50
N PRO A 293 9.45 14.29 -10.99
CA PRO A 293 9.69 14.47 -9.55
C PRO A 293 8.41 14.42 -8.71
N GLY A 294 7.26 14.85 -9.26
CA GLY A 294 5.96 14.73 -8.61
C GLY A 294 5.41 13.31 -8.48
N GLU A 295 5.73 12.44 -9.43
CA GLU A 295 5.34 11.02 -9.44
C GLU A 295 6.31 10.17 -8.62
N ILE A 296 7.58 10.55 -8.60
CA ILE A 296 8.61 10.02 -7.68
C ILE A 296 8.25 10.37 -6.24
N LEU A 297 7.74 11.58 -5.96
CA LEU A 297 7.33 12.00 -4.61
C LEU A 297 6.24 11.08 -4.01
N ILE A 298 5.43 10.42 -4.85
CA ILE A 298 4.40 9.45 -4.43
C ILE A 298 5.04 8.18 -3.83
N LEU A 299 6.31 7.86 -4.14
CA LEU A 299 7.06 6.80 -3.45
C LEU A 299 7.24 7.09 -1.95
N GLY A 300 7.04 8.33 -1.51
CA GLY A 300 6.94 8.71 -0.11
C GLY A 300 5.83 7.97 0.65
N PHE A 301 4.79 7.48 -0.05
CA PHE A 301 3.81 6.60 0.57
C PHE A 301 4.43 5.27 1.04
N ILE A 302 5.39 4.70 0.31
CA ILE A 302 6.05 3.44 0.72
C ILE A 302 6.85 3.66 2.01
N VAL A 303 7.50 4.83 2.13
CA VAL A 303 8.23 5.23 3.35
C VAL A 303 7.26 5.47 4.52
N PHE A 304 6.10 6.07 4.26
CA PHE A 304 5.03 6.20 5.26
C PHE A 304 4.44 4.83 5.66
N ALA A 305 4.22 3.94 4.71
CA ALA A 305 3.66 2.61 4.94
C ALA A 305 4.62 1.74 5.76
N SER A 306 5.92 1.81 5.48
CA SER A 306 7.01 1.25 6.31
C SER A 306 6.95 1.77 7.76
N TRP A 307 6.78 3.08 7.96
CA TRP A 307 6.64 3.68 9.29
C TRP A 307 5.32 3.32 9.99
N LEU A 308 4.23 3.16 9.23
CA LEU A 308 2.90 2.78 9.71
C LEU A 308 2.82 1.30 10.13
N SER A 309 3.57 0.41 9.49
CA SER A 309 3.56 -1.04 9.76
C SER A 309 4.70 -1.55 10.64
N GLY A 310 5.60 -0.67 11.09
CA GLY A 310 6.84 -1.05 11.78
C GLY A 310 7.87 -1.78 10.92
N VAL A 311 7.62 -1.94 9.61
CA VAL A 311 8.54 -2.66 8.71
C VAL A 311 9.68 -1.72 8.27
N ALA A 312 10.74 -1.66 9.07
CA ALA A 312 11.88 -0.77 8.84
C ALA A 312 12.67 -1.10 7.56
N ILE A 313 12.80 -0.13 6.64
CA ILE A 313 13.64 -0.25 5.44
C ILE A 313 15.12 -0.19 5.84
N SER A 314 15.81 -1.32 5.81
CA SER A 314 17.24 -1.41 6.14
C SER A 314 18.11 -0.65 5.14
N LEU A 315 19.30 -0.19 5.58
CA LEU A 315 20.26 0.55 4.74
C LEU A 315 20.66 -0.21 3.45
N ALA A 316 20.62 -1.54 3.47
CA ALA A 316 20.88 -2.37 2.29
C ALA A 316 19.71 -2.41 1.28
N GLN A 317 18.47 -2.25 1.74
CA GLN A 317 17.28 -2.25 0.88
C GLN A 317 17.07 -0.90 0.18
N TRP A 318 17.49 0.23 0.77
CA TRP A 318 17.28 1.57 0.21
C TRP A 318 17.72 1.74 -1.26
N PRO A 319 18.94 1.33 -1.69
CA PRO A 319 19.34 1.43 -3.10
C PRO A 319 18.42 0.61 -4.03
N GLY A 320 18.03 -0.60 -3.60
CA GLY A 320 17.10 -1.46 -4.34
C GLY A 320 15.73 -0.82 -4.50
N PHE A 321 15.14 -0.34 -3.40
CA PHE A 321 13.85 0.36 -3.35
C PHE A 321 13.83 1.65 -4.19
N LEU A 322 14.86 2.48 -4.13
CA LEU A 322 14.89 3.74 -4.87
C LEU A 322 15.00 3.50 -6.40
N ILE A 323 15.74 2.47 -6.81
CA ILE A 323 15.89 2.09 -8.22
C ILE A 323 14.63 1.40 -8.74
N SER A 324 14.13 0.35 -8.06
CA SER A 324 12.89 -0.33 -8.45
C SER A 324 11.69 0.62 -8.39
N GLY A 325 11.66 1.49 -7.39
CA GLY A 325 10.71 2.59 -7.25
C GLY A 325 10.71 3.47 -8.48
N LEU A 326 11.84 4.12 -8.81
CA LEU A 326 11.96 4.98 -9.98
C LEU A 326 11.53 4.29 -11.28
N PHE A 327 11.96 3.05 -11.52
CA PHE A 327 11.62 2.34 -12.75
C PHE A 327 10.17 1.80 -12.78
N SER A 328 9.58 1.45 -11.64
CA SER A 328 8.17 1.04 -11.56
C SER A 328 7.22 2.21 -11.83
N LYS A 329 7.63 3.47 -11.56
CA LYS A 329 6.86 4.69 -11.88
C LYS A 329 6.66 4.95 -13.38
N PHE A 330 7.32 4.22 -14.27
CA PHE A 330 6.98 4.20 -15.70
C PHE A 330 5.68 3.41 -15.98
N GLY A 331 5.32 2.49 -15.07
CA GLY A 331 3.99 1.88 -15.03
C GLY A 331 2.99 2.71 -14.21
N SER A 332 1.75 2.22 -14.10
CA SER A 332 0.74 2.85 -13.24
C SER A 332 1.13 2.74 -11.76
N SER A 333 0.91 3.81 -10.99
CA SER A 333 1.04 3.76 -9.51
C SER A 333 0.21 2.63 -8.87
N MET A 334 -0.91 2.25 -9.49
CA MET A 334 -1.78 1.17 -9.01
C MET A 334 -1.14 -0.23 -9.13
N VAL A 335 -0.05 -0.36 -9.91
CA VAL A 335 0.77 -1.58 -10.02
C VAL A 335 2.09 -1.40 -9.28
N ALA A 336 2.70 -0.21 -9.37
CA ALA A 336 3.96 0.11 -8.72
C ALA A 336 3.87 0.04 -7.19
N ILE A 337 2.82 0.61 -6.57
CA ILE A 337 2.72 0.65 -5.10
C ILE A 337 2.56 -0.75 -4.50
N PRO A 338 1.64 -1.63 -4.94
CA PRO A 338 1.57 -3.01 -4.44
C PRO A 338 2.88 -3.79 -4.62
N PHE A 339 3.55 -3.64 -5.76
CA PHE A 339 4.85 -4.26 -6.02
C PHE A 339 5.94 -3.79 -5.04
N LEU A 340 5.99 -2.50 -4.70
CA LEU A 340 6.99 -1.95 -3.77
C LEU A 340 6.67 -2.25 -2.31
N LEU A 341 5.38 -2.35 -1.93
CA LEU A 341 4.96 -2.83 -0.62
C LEU A 341 5.42 -4.28 -0.44
N ASP A 342 5.12 -5.17 -1.40
CA ASP A 342 5.57 -6.57 -1.36
C ASP A 342 7.10 -6.71 -1.41
N GLN A 343 7.81 -5.95 -2.26
CA GLN A 343 9.28 -5.99 -2.33
C GLN A 343 9.95 -5.69 -0.98
N LEU A 344 9.31 -4.86 -0.15
CA LEU A 344 9.76 -4.52 1.20
C LEU A 344 9.06 -5.31 2.31
N ARG A 345 8.19 -6.27 1.95
CA ARG A 345 7.34 -7.07 2.87
C ARG A 345 6.51 -6.21 3.84
N ILE A 346 6.06 -5.07 3.35
CA ILE A 346 5.06 -4.22 3.98
C ILE A 346 3.67 -4.85 3.75
N PRO A 347 2.72 -4.80 4.71
CA PRO A 347 1.36 -5.30 4.55
C PRO A 347 0.66 -4.71 3.31
N SER A 348 0.03 -5.58 2.49
CA SER A 348 -0.52 -5.21 1.18
C SER A 348 -1.87 -4.49 1.26
N ASP A 349 -2.59 -4.65 2.37
CA ASP A 349 -3.81 -3.94 2.75
C ASP A 349 -3.61 -2.41 2.85
N LEU A 350 -2.40 -1.95 3.19
CA LEU A 350 -2.04 -0.53 3.17
C LEU A 350 -2.13 0.11 1.78
N PHE A 351 -2.26 -0.69 0.70
CA PHE A 351 -2.63 -0.18 -0.61
C PHE A 351 -3.99 0.52 -0.64
N GLN A 352 -4.95 0.17 0.22
CA GLN A 352 -6.23 0.88 0.27
C GLN A 352 -6.05 2.30 0.81
N LEU A 353 -5.25 2.47 1.87
CA LEU A 353 -4.83 3.77 2.37
C LEU A 353 -4.04 4.57 1.32
N TYR A 354 -3.25 3.91 0.47
CA TYR A 354 -2.65 4.57 -0.71
C TYR A 354 -3.72 5.07 -1.69
N VAL A 355 -4.72 4.25 -2.04
CA VAL A 355 -5.78 4.63 -2.98
C VAL A 355 -6.51 5.88 -2.49
N VAL A 356 -6.89 5.91 -1.20
CA VAL A 356 -7.48 7.08 -0.53
C VAL A 356 -6.53 8.28 -0.57
N ALA A 357 -5.29 8.13 -0.10
CA ALA A 357 -4.32 9.23 -0.03
C ALA A 357 -3.92 9.79 -1.40
N ASN A 358 -3.97 8.98 -2.46
CA ASN A 358 -3.67 9.37 -3.84
C ASN A 358 -4.75 10.30 -4.44
N VAL A 359 -6.00 10.24 -3.97
CA VAL A 359 -7.07 11.18 -4.37
C VAL A 359 -6.66 12.64 -4.11
N PHE A 360 -5.92 12.86 -3.02
CA PHE A 360 -5.36 14.15 -2.65
C PHE A 360 -3.93 14.32 -3.19
N THR A 361 -2.98 13.48 -2.76
CA THR A 361 -1.54 13.65 -3.06
C THR A 361 -1.22 13.57 -4.55
N GLY A 362 -1.95 12.75 -5.33
CA GLY A 362 -1.80 12.69 -6.79
C GLY A 362 -2.00 14.04 -7.46
N ARG A 363 -2.97 14.86 -7.02
CA ARG A 363 -3.24 16.21 -7.56
C ARG A 363 -2.09 17.18 -7.31
N PHE A 364 -1.46 17.12 -6.14
CA PHE A 364 -0.25 17.87 -5.84
C PHE A 364 0.94 17.36 -6.66
N GLY A 365 1.08 16.03 -6.81
CA GLY A 365 2.02 15.40 -7.74
C GLY A 365 1.91 15.94 -9.18
N MET A 366 0.70 16.19 -9.68
CA MET A 366 0.49 16.81 -10.99
C MET A 366 1.01 18.26 -11.06
N VAL A 367 0.93 19.06 -9.99
CA VAL A 367 1.59 20.39 -9.97
C VAL A 367 3.10 20.24 -10.06
N ALA A 368 3.68 19.29 -9.34
CA ALA A 368 5.11 19.02 -9.33
C ALA A 368 5.62 18.52 -10.70
N SER A 369 4.92 17.58 -11.34
CA SER A 369 5.26 17.08 -12.68
C SER A 369 5.01 18.13 -13.77
N GLY A 370 3.96 18.97 -13.66
CA GLY A 370 3.72 20.09 -14.57
C GLY A 370 4.80 21.19 -14.47
N ALA A 371 5.26 21.50 -13.26
CA ALA A 371 6.38 22.40 -13.04
C ALA A 371 7.67 21.80 -13.61
N PHE A 372 7.96 20.54 -13.31
CA PHE A 372 9.11 19.80 -13.85
C PHE A 372 9.16 19.84 -15.39
N ILE A 373 8.08 19.49 -16.08
CA ILE A 373 8.02 19.48 -17.55
C ILE A 373 8.35 20.88 -18.11
N LEU A 374 7.78 21.94 -17.53
CA LEU A 374 8.09 23.32 -17.93
C LEU A 374 9.58 23.66 -17.75
N MET A 375 10.14 23.38 -16.56
CA MET A 375 11.55 23.68 -16.27
C MET A 375 12.48 22.86 -17.17
N PHE A 376 12.20 21.57 -17.33
CA PHE A 376 13.00 20.66 -18.16
C PHE A 376 13.02 21.09 -19.62
N GLY A 377 11.85 21.42 -20.18
CA GLY A 377 11.72 21.92 -21.55
C GLY A 377 12.47 23.23 -21.74
N ALA A 378 12.30 24.19 -20.84
CA ALA A 378 12.97 25.49 -20.92
C ALA A 378 14.50 25.38 -20.73
N VAL A 379 14.97 24.67 -19.70
CA VAL A 379 16.41 24.51 -19.39
C VAL A 379 17.13 23.71 -20.49
N SER A 380 16.56 22.60 -20.97
CA SER A 380 17.18 21.81 -22.04
C SER A 380 17.21 22.56 -23.38
N ALA A 381 16.16 23.32 -23.72
CA ALA A 381 16.14 24.15 -24.92
C ALA A 381 17.14 25.32 -24.85
N CYS A 382 17.22 26.03 -23.72
CA CYS A 382 18.20 27.10 -23.51
C CYS A 382 19.64 26.57 -23.45
N SER A 383 19.81 25.28 -23.08
CA SER A 383 21.09 24.57 -23.20
C SER A 383 21.60 24.57 -24.64
N LEU A 384 20.75 24.21 -25.61
CA LEU A 384 21.15 24.16 -27.03
C LEU A 384 21.68 25.51 -27.53
N ALA A 385 21.03 26.60 -27.17
CA ALA A 385 21.45 27.95 -27.54
C ALA A 385 22.76 28.42 -26.88
N GLY A 386 23.33 27.62 -25.95
CA GLY A 386 24.55 27.98 -25.20
C GLY A 386 24.36 29.10 -24.19
N LYS A 387 23.12 29.49 -23.86
CA LYS A 387 22.80 30.67 -23.03
C LYS A 387 22.63 30.37 -21.53
N LEU A 388 22.84 29.12 -21.08
CA LEU A 388 22.78 28.79 -19.65
C LEU A 388 23.91 29.48 -18.87
N GLN A 389 23.57 30.15 -17.78
CA GLN A 389 24.56 30.77 -16.88
C GLN A 389 24.44 30.17 -15.49
N VAL A 390 25.39 29.29 -15.13
CA VAL A 390 25.41 28.58 -13.85
C VAL A 390 25.83 29.53 -12.71
N ARG A 391 24.86 30.22 -12.11
CA ARG A 391 25.12 31.21 -11.04
C ARG A 391 25.38 30.52 -9.71
N LYS A 392 26.62 30.08 -9.48
CA LYS A 392 27.08 29.34 -8.27
C LYS A 392 26.52 29.90 -6.95
N LYS A 393 26.60 31.22 -6.72
CA LYS A 393 26.04 31.87 -5.51
C LYS A 393 24.52 31.66 -5.36
N GLN A 394 23.76 31.69 -6.46
CA GLN A 394 22.33 31.43 -6.43
C GLN A 394 22.05 29.94 -6.19
N LEU A 395 22.76 29.02 -6.85
CA LEU A 395 22.59 27.57 -6.60
C LEU A 395 22.87 27.17 -5.14
N ILE A 396 23.88 27.75 -4.50
CA ILE A 396 24.13 27.56 -3.05
C ILE A 396 22.94 28.09 -2.23
N ALA A 397 22.40 29.27 -2.56
CA ALA A 397 21.22 29.80 -1.89
C ALA A 397 19.95 28.96 -2.12
N VAL A 398 19.78 28.34 -3.30
CA VAL A 398 18.70 27.36 -3.54
C VAL A 398 18.87 26.14 -2.65
N ALA A 399 20.08 25.56 -2.60
CA ALA A 399 20.36 24.39 -1.77
C ALA A 399 20.13 24.67 -0.27
N VAL A 400 20.72 25.74 0.26
CA VAL A 400 20.54 26.15 1.68
C VAL A 400 19.08 26.46 1.97
N GLY A 401 18.36 27.16 1.08
CA GLY A 401 16.94 27.43 1.24
C GLY A 401 16.07 26.17 1.21
N THR A 402 16.39 25.19 0.35
CA THR A 402 15.70 23.89 0.32
C THR A 402 15.91 23.13 1.62
N VAL A 403 17.15 23.06 2.13
CA VAL A 403 17.47 22.42 3.41
C VAL A 403 16.75 23.11 4.57
N ALA A 404 16.72 24.45 4.59
CA ALA A 404 16.01 25.21 5.63
C ALA A 404 14.49 24.98 5.60
N ILE A 405 13.87 24.95 4.41
CA ILE A 405 12.43 24.66 4.26
C ILE A 405 12.10 23.23 4.70
N ILE A 406 12.91 22.24 4.29
CA ILE A 406 12.72 20.85 4.72
C ILE A 406 12.92 20.74 6.24
N PHE A 407 13.97 21.31 6.81
CA PHE A 407 14.24 21.26 8.25
C PHE A 407 13.11 21.89 9.08
N LEU A 408 12.66 23.10 8.72
CA LEU A 408 11.56 23.78 9.42
C LEU A 408 10.22 23.06 9.26
N GLY A 409 9.96 22.48 8.08
CA GLY A 409 8.76 21.68 7.84
C GLY A 409 8.76 20.36 8.60
N VAL A 410 9.89 19.63 8.60
CA VAL A 410 10.10 18.42 9.40
C VAL A 410 9.95 18.70 10.89
N LEU A 411 10.54 19.79 11.40
CA LEU A 411 10.38 20.21 12.78
C LEU A 411 8.92 20.56 13.10
N GLY A 412 8.22 21.25 12.20
CA GLY A 412 6.80 21.55 12.33
C GLY A 412 5.93 20.30 12.42
N VAL A 413 6.13 19.32 11.52
CA VAL A 413 5.42 18.02 11.57
C VAL A 413 5.71 17.29 12.89
N ARG A 414 6.98 17.19 13.31
CA ARG A 414 7.36 16.55 14.58
C ARG A 414 6.77 17.23 15.82
N LEU A 415 6.59 18.55 15.81
CA LEU A 415 5.99 19.28 16.94
C LEU A 415 4.47 19.19 16.96
N ILE A 416 3.82 19.10 15.80
CA ILE A 416 2.35 18.94 15.70
C ILE A 416 1.94 17.51 16.07
N PHE A 417 2.74 16.50 15.69
CA PHE A 417 2.45 15.08 15.90
C PHE A 417 3.40 14.42 16.92
N ALA A 418 3.84 15.19 17.93
CA ALA A 418 4.71 14.69 18.99
C ALA A 418 4.03 13.59 19.83
N ASP A 419 2.76 13.81 20.17
CA ASP A 419 1.94 12.91 20.99
C ASP A 419 1.24 11.81 20.19
N ALA A 420 1.50 11.71 18.88
CA ALA A 420 0.85 10.77 17.95
C ALA A 420 1.49 9.36 17.98
N SER A 421 1.93 8.90 19.15
CA SER A 421 2.61 7.61 19.36
C SER A 421 1.65 6.43 19.14
N ARG A 422 1.93 5.60 18.13
CA ARG A 422 0.99 4.59 17.61
C ARG A 422 0.81 3.32 18.46
N GLY A 423 1.73 3.03 19.37
CA GLY A 423 1.75 1.77 20.15
C GLY A 423 0.43 1.49 20.87
N ASP A 424 -0.13 2.51 21.53
CA ASP A 424 -1.39 2.38 22.27
C ASP A 424 -2.59 2.06 21.35
N SER A 425 -2.62 2.61 20.13
CA SER A 425 -3.79 2.58 19.25
C SER A 425 -4.08 1.17 18.70
N ALA A 426 -3.07 0.49 18.19
CA ALA A 426 -3.23 -0.86 17.63
C ALA A 426 -3.50 -1.92 18.72
N ASN A 427 -2.82 -1.80 19.86
CA ASN A 427 -3.04 -2.62 21.04
C ASN A 427 -4.47 -2.42 21.59
N THR A 428 -4.89 -1.16 21.77
CA THR A 428 -6.23 -0.82 22.26
C THR A 428 -7.34 -1.29 21.31
N ASP A 429 -7.19 -1.13 19.99
CA ASP A 429 -8.18 -1.67 19.03
C ASP A 429 -8.33 -3.18 19.22
N PHE A 430 -7.24 -3.95 19.06
CA PHE A 430 -7.26 -5.40 19.11
C PHE A 430 -7.82 -5.93 20.44
N MET A 431 -7.34 -5.39 21.57
CA MET A 431 -7.78 -5.78 22.91
C MET A 431 -9.14 -5.18 23.30
N SER A 432 -9.73 -4.27 22.51
CA SER A 432 -11.12 -3.82 22.69
C SER A 432 -12.15 -4.67 21.93
N ARG A 433 -11.69 -5.58 21.05
CA ARG A 433 -12.57 -6.40 20.21
C ARG A 433 -13.50 -7.29 21.05
N ARG A 434 -14.65 -7.58 20.46
CA ARG A 434 -15.74 -8.36 21.04
C ARG A 434 -16.11 -9.48 20.08
N LEU A 435 -16.87 -10.45 20.58
CA LEU A 435 -17.46 -11.50 19.75
C LEU A 435 -18.21 -10.90 18.55
N MET A 436 -17.89 -11.40 17.37
CA MET A 436 -18.47 -11.00 16.10
C MET A 436 -19.81 -11.70 15.83
N MET A 437 -19.98 -12.92 16.37
CA MET A 437 -21.18 -13.75 16.23
C MET A 437 -21.56 -14.37 17.60
N PRO A 438 -21.87 -13.53 18.63
CA PRO A 438 -22.29 -14.03 19.93
C PRO A 438 -23.59 -14.83 19.81
N SER A 439 -23.63 -15.99 20.48
CA SER A 439 -24.78 -16.89 20.55
C SER A 439 -26.02 -16.17 21.09
N SER A 440 -27.18 -16.50 20.53
CA SER A 440 -28.48 -16.06 21.02
C SER A 440 -28.97 -16.81 22.28
N LEU A 441 -28.26 -17.86 22.67
CA LEU A 441 -28.58 -18.75 23.78
C LEU A 441 -27.70 -18.47 25.01
N GLN A 442 -28.05 -19.10 26.14
CA GLN A 442 -27.29 -18.92 27.38
C GLN A 442 -25.89 -19.52 27.24
N VAL A 443 -24.87 -18.69 27.52
CA VAL A 443 -23.47 -19.10 27.61
C VAL A 443 -22.98 -18.95 29.05
N THR A 444 -22.23 -19.95 29.51
CA THR A 444 -21.63 -20.00 30.85
C THR A 444 -20.15 -20.29 30.71
N GLU A 445 -19.29 -19.43 31.26
CA GLU A 445 -17.88 -19.74 31.47
C GLU A 445 -17.72 -20.44 32.82
N LEU A 446 -16.99 -21.55 32.89
CA LEU A 446 -16.76 -22.28 34.14
C LEU A 446 -15.41 -21.88 34.76
N ASP A 447 -15.37 -21.69 36.08
CA ASP A 447 -14.14 -21.39 36.83
C ASP A 447 -13.17 -22.59 36.89
N SER A 448 -13.65 -23.82 36.63
CA SER A 448 -12.87 -25.05 36.68
C SER A 448 -13.36 -26.13 35.71
N GLU A 449 -12.57 -27.18 35.57
CA GLU A 449 -13.00 -28.45 34.97
C GLU A 449 -14.25 -28.99 35.71
N PRO A 450 -15.28 -29.50 35.00
CA PRO A 450 -16.43 -30.15 35.62
C PRO A 450 -16.02 -31.38 36.44
N ALA A 451 -16.79 -31.72 37.47
CA ALA A 451 -16.63 -33.00 38.17
C ALA A 451 -16.81 -34.18 37.18
N GLU A 452 -16.01 -35.23 37.36
CA GLU A 452 -15.97 -36.42 36.51
C GLU A 452 -17.38 -36.97 36.24
N ALA A 453 -17.79 -36.91 34.97
CA ALA A 453 -19.07 -37.40 34.51
C ALA A 453 -18.83 -38.61 33.62
N SER A 454 -18.45 -39.75 34.23
CA SER A 454 -18.18 -41.02 33.54
C SER A 454 -19.26 -41.29 32.49
N PRO A 455 -18.98 -41.15 31.18
CA PRO A 455 -20.02 -41.13 30.17
C PRO A 455 -20.62 -42.52 30.00
N ASP A 456 -21.94 -42.60 29.80
CA ASP A 456 -22.54 -43.86 29.37
C ASP A 456 -21.99 -44.19 27.98
N VAL A 457 -21.21 -45.27 27.92
CA VAL A 457 -20.47 -45.73 26.72
C VAL A 457 -21.42 -46.15 25.59
N SER A 458 -22.74 -46.19 25.84
CA SER A 458 -23.77 -46.47 24.81
C SER A 458 -24.32 -45.23 24.09
N GLU A 459 -24.20 -44.01 24.63
CA GLU A 459 -24.62 -42.76 23.95
C GLU A 459 -23.45 -42.08 23.24
N SER A 460 -23.63 -41.62 21.99
CA SER A 460 -22.61 -40.82 21.28
C SER A 460 -22.63 -39.35 21.72
N ALA A 461 -21.53 -38.60 21.54
CA ALA A 461 -21.41 -37.22 22.02
C ALA A 461 -22.54 -36.30 21.55
N LEU A 462 -23.05 -36.47 20.32
CA LEU A 462 -24.19 -35.70 19.81
C LEU A 462 -25.50 -36.01 20.55
N GLU A 463 -25.69 -37.26 21.00
CA GLU A 463 -26.83 -37.65 21.83
C GLU A 463 -26.66 -37.06 23.25
N ARG A 464 -25.45 -37.14 23.83
CA ARG A 464 -25.11 -36.55 25.14
C ARG A 464 -25.27 -35.01 25.18
N ILE A 465 -24.82 -34.30 24.14
CA ILE A 465 -25.03 -32.84 23.98
C ILE A 465 -26.53 -32.52 23.95
N ARG A 466 -27.31 -33.30 23.18
CA ARG A 466 -28.74 -33.07 22.96
C ARG A 466 -29.60 -33.45 24.17
N SER A 467 -29.24 -34.49 24.92
CA SER A 467 -29.93 -34.89 26.15
C SER A 467 -29.63 -33.93 27.31
N ARG A 468 -28.39 -33.44 27.40
CA ARG A 468 -27.94 -32.41 28.35
C ARG A 468 -28.47 -31.00 28.02
N GLY A 469 -28.70 -30.71 26.74
CA GLY A 469 -29.11 -29.37 26.25
C GLY A 469 -27.99 -28.33 26.24
N THR A 470 -26.73 -28.77 26.40
CA THR A 470 -25.54 -27.91 26.46
C THR A 470 -24.35 -28.55 25.74
N LEU A 471 -23.68 -27.79 24.88
CA LEU A 471 -22.36 -28.10 24.31
C LEU A 471 -21.25 -27.64 25.27
N ARG A 472 -20.28 -28.51 25.55
CA ARG A 472 -19.09 -28.21 26.36
C ARG A 472 -17.85 -28.07 25.49
N VAL A 473 -17.33 -26.85 25.42
CA VAL A 473 -16.16 -26.50 24.61
C VAL A 473 -14.96 -26.28 25.51
N GLY A 474 -13.94 -27.12 25.35
CA GLY A 474 -12.64 -26.92 26.00
C GLY A 474 -11.86 -25.80 25.33
N TYR A 475 -11.40 -24.82 26.09
CA TYR A 475 -10.55 -23.72 25.63
C TYR A 475 -9.25 -23.60 26.45
N ARG A 476 -8.28 -22.81 25.96
CA ARG A 476 -7.11 -22.34 26.71
C ARG A 476 -7.07 -20.83 26.64
N ASP A 477 -6.78 -20.17 27.76
CA ASP A 477 -6.57 -18.73 27.76
C ASP A 477 -5.24 -18.37 27.04
N GLN A 478 -5.04 -17.09 26.74
CA GLN A 478 -3.84 -16.53 26.08
C GLN A 478 -3.49 -17.05 24.67
N ARG A 479 -4.33 -17.83 24.00
CA ARG A 479 -4.06 -18.32 22.62
C ARG A 479 -4.54 -17.29 21.58
N LEU A 480 -3.87 -16.14 21.51
CA LEU A 480 -4.15 -15.07 20.53
C LEU A 480 -4.08 -15.59 19.07
N PRO A 481 -4.92 -15.10 18.13
CA PRO A 481 -6.20 -14.38 18.30
C PRO A 481 -7.43 -15.32 18.46
N PHE A 482 -7.23 -16.56 18.91
CA PHE A 482 -8.23 -17.64 18.88
C PHE A 482 -9.07 -17.73 20.15
N THR A 483 -8.42 -17.73 21.32
CA THR A 483 -9.06 -17.85 22.64
C THR A 483 -8.28 -17.04 23.68
N PHE A 484 -8.78 -15.86 24.05
CA PHE A 484 -8.11 -14.91 24.94
C PHE A 484 -9.09 -13.94 25.61
N ARG A 485 -8.64 -13.19 26.63
CA ARG A 485 -9.45 -12.15 27.28
C ARG A 485 -9.21 -10.76 26.71
N ASN A 486 -10.28 -10.03 26.43
CA ASN A 486 -10.22 -8.63 26.02
C ASN A 486 -10.04 -7.68 27.24
N ASN A 487 -9.90 -6.38 26.99
CA ASN A 487 -9.74 -5.33 28.02
C ASN A 487 -10.93 -5.20 28.98
N SER A 488 -12.07 -5.85 28.71
CA SER A 488 -13.21 -5.97 29.64
C SER A 488 -13.27 -7.33 30.36
N GLY A 489 -12.21 -8.13 30.28
CA GLY A 489 -12.10 -9.46 30.92
C GLY A 489 -12.87 -10.58 30.21
N GLN A 490 -13.61 -10.26 29.14
CA GLN A 490 -14.45 -11.21 28.41
C GLN A 490 -13.58 -12.15 27.57
N LEU A 491 -13.87 -13.45 27.63
CA LEU A 491 -13.29 -14.46 26.76
C LEU A 491 -13.81 -14.27 25.31
N VAL A 492 -12.89 -14.08 24.38
CA VAL A 492 -13.14 -13.77 22.96
C VAL A 492 -12.11 -14.44 22.04
N GLY A 493 -12.31 -14.29 20.72
CA GLY A 493 -11.39 -14.74 19.68
C GLY A 493 -12.07 -15.65 18.64
N TYR A 494 -11.30 -16.01 17.61
CA TYR A 494 -11.78 -16.77 16.45
C TYR A 494 -12.50 -18.08 16.82
N ASP A 495 -11.92 -18.86 17.73
CA ASP A 495 -12.48 -20.16 18.13
C ASP A 495 -13.65 -20.00 19.10
N ILE A 496 -13.68 -18.93 19.91
CA ILE A 496 -14.83 -18.62 20.78
C ILE A 496 -16.05 -18.22 19.94
N ASP A 497 -15.90 -17.35 18.95
CA ASP A 497 -16.99 -17.04 18.01
C ASP A 497 -17.50 -18.30 17.27
N LEU A 498 -16.61 -19.22 16.88
CA LEU A 498 -17.05 -20.49 16.31
C LEU A 498 -17.76 -21.40 17.32
N ALA A 499 -17.40 -21.37 18.61
CA ALA A 499 -18.12 -22.09 19.66
C ALA A 499 -19.54 -21.54 19.86
N HIS A 500 -19.71 -20.21 19.81
CA HIS A 500 -21.03 -19.57 19.85
C HIS A 500 -21.89 -19.93 18.62
N VAL A 501 -21.33 -19.88 17.40
CA VAL A 501 -22.05 -20.27 16.19
C VAL A 501 -22.43 -21.76 16.21
N LEU A 502 -21.53 -22.64 16.65
CA LEU A 502 -21.78 -24.08 16.76
C LEU A 502 -22.90 -24.40 17.77
N ALA A 503 -22.97 -23.68 18.89
CA ALA A 503 -24.03 -23.83 19.88
C ALA A 503 -25.41 -23.39 19.34
N ASP A 504 -25.48 -22.27 18.60
CA ASP A 504 -26.72 -21.80 17.96
C ASP A 504 -27.19 -22.75 16.83
N ASP A 505 -26.28 -23.24 15.97
CA ASP A 505 -26.63 -24.23 14.92
C ASP A 505 -27.12 -25.57 15.51
N LEU A 506 -26.58 -25.98 16.66
CA LEU A 506 -27.04 -27.14 17.44
C LEU A 506 -28.31 -26.83 18.27
N SER A 507 -28.68 -25.56 18.41
CA SER A 507 -29.77 -25.07 19.27
C SER A 507 -29.64 -25.51 20.74
N VAL A 508 -28.42 -25.44 21.28
CA VAL A 508 -28.07 -25.80 22.67
C VAL A 508 -27.35 -24.65 23.38
N LYS A 509 -27.31 -24.68 24.71
CA LYS A 509 -26.48 -23.76 25.51
C LYS A 509 -24.99 -24.02 25.26
N LEU A 510 -24.13 -23.07 25.65
CA LEU A 510 -22.68 -23.21 25.60
C LEU A 510 -22.08 -23.16 27.02
N GLU A 511 -21.32 -24.19 27.37
CA GLU A 511 -20.41 -24.22 28.55
C GLU A 511 -18.97 -24.11 28.04
N LEU A 512 -18.29 -23.01 28.37
CA LEU A 512 -16.87 -22.78 28.05
C LEU A 512 -16.01 -23.27 29.22
N VAL A 513 -15.19 -24.29 28.97
CA VAL A 513 -14.44 -25.04 29.98
C VAL A 513 -12.94 -24.76 29.87
N PRO A 514 -12.28 -24.20 30.90
CA PRO A 514 -10.84 -23.96 30.88
C PRO A 514 -10.07 -25.28 30.99
N MET A 515 -9.08 -25.50 30.13
CA MET A 515 -8.23 -26.70 30.15
C MET A 515 -6.83 -26.43 30.74
N GLY A 516 -6.38 -27.32 31.63
CA GLY A 516 -4.98 -27.37 32.05
C GLY A 516 -3.99 -27.67 30.91
N LYS A 517 -2.69 -27.42 31.17
CA LYS A 517 -1.59 -27.46 30.17
C LYS A 517 -1.51 -28.76 29.35
N SER A 518 -1.95 -29.91 29.88
CA SER A 518 -1.90 -31.22 29.19
C SER A 518 -3.22 -32.00 29.12
N LYS A 519 -4.31 -31.55 29.77
CA LYS A 519 -5.53 -32.36 30.00
C LYS A 519 -6.51 -32.49 28.83
N GLY A 520 -6.23 -31.94 27.66
CA GLY A 520 -7.22 -31.85 26.58
C GLY A 520 -7.73 -33.19 26.05
N ALA A 521 -6.88 -34.23 26.02
CA ALA A 521 -7.27 -35.58 25.60
C ALA A 521 -8.03 -36.36 26.70
N GLU A 522 -7.62 -36.17 27.95
CA GLU A 522 -8.24 -36.71 29.18
C GLU A 522 -9.69 -36.20 29.30
N LEU A 523 -9.89 -34.89 29.29
CA LEU A 523 -11.23 -34.27 29.41
C LEU A 523 -12.18 -34.63 28.26
N LEU A 524 -11.65 -34.95 27.06
CA LEU A 524 -12.42 -35.49 25.94
C LEU A 524 -12.80 -36.96 26.15
N SER A 525 -11.83 -37.80 26.54
CA SER A 525 -12.03 -39.22 26.87
C SER A 525 -13.10 -39.41 27.96
N ASP A 526 -13.04 -38.57 28.99
CA ASP A 526 -13.85 -38.70 30.19
C ASP A 526 -15.18 -37.92 30.11
N GLY A 527 -15.54 -37.41 28.92
CA GLY A 527 -16.80 -36.73 28.64
C GLY A 527 -16.99 -35.38 29.35
N ALA A 528 -15.95 -34.84 29.97
CA ALA A 528 -15.96 -33.54 30.65
C ALA A 528 -16.10 -32.37 29.65
N ILE A 529 -15.58 -32.53 28.43
CA ILE A 529 -15.82 -31.66 27.26
C ILE A 529 -16.18 -32.51 26.03
N ASP A 530 -16.93 -31.96 25.07
CA ASP A 530 -17.31 -32.69 23.85
C ASP A 530 -16.38 -32.38 22.66
N VAL A 531 -15.77 -31.19 22.66
CA VAL A 531 -14.89 -30.70 21.60
C VAL A 531 -13.88 -29.68 22.17
N VAL A 532 -12.69 -29.61 21.59
CA VAL A 532 -11.70 -28.56 21.90
C VAL A 532 -11.69 -27.50 20.79
N MET A 533 -11.87 -26.24 21.17
CA MET A 533 -11.80 -25.07 20.27
C MET A 533 -10.82 -24.08 20.90
N SER A 534 -9.55 -24.22 20.53
CA SER A 534 -8.43 -23.37 20.97
C SER A 534 -7.26 -23.41 19.98
N GLY A 535 -7.54 -23.33 18.68
CA GLY A 535 -6.50 -23.25 17.64
C GLY A 535 -5.59 -24.49 17.58
N ALA A 536 -6.19 -25.68 17.63
CA ALA A 536 -5.46 -26.92 17.80
C ALA A 536 -4.81 -27.40 16.48
N VAL A 537 -3.49 -27.20 16.38
CA VAL A 537 -2.70 -27.74 15.27
C VAL A 537 -2.72 -29.27 15.25
N VAL A 538 -2.98 -29.85 14.07
CA VAL A 538 -2.98 -31.29 13.80
C VAL A 538 -1.54 -31.78 13.69
N THR A 539 -1.15 -32.76 14.52
CA THR A 539 0.18 -33.37 14.47
C THR A 539 0.13 -34.89 14.69
N PRO A 540 1.10 -35.68 14.19
CA PRO A 540 1.06 -37.14 14.28
C PRO A 540 1.01 -37.68 15.71
N GLY A 541 1.66 -37.01 16.67
CA GLY A 541 1.61 -37.39 18.09
C GLY A 541 0.20 -37.27 18.65
N ARG A 542 -0.42 -36.09 18.50
CA ARG A 542 -1.76 -35.80 19.01
C ARG A 542 -2.83 -36.68 18.34
N ALA A 543 -2.65 -37.04 17.08
CA ALA A 543 -3.56 -37.93 16.35
C ALA A 543 -3.58 -39.39 16.86
N MET A 544 -2.71 -39.76 17.80
CA MET A 544 -2.81 -41.02 18.55
C MET A 544 -3.68 -40.90 19.82
N GLU A 545 -3.83 -39.69 20.36
CA GLU A 545 -4.53 -39.41 21.62
C GLU A 545 -5.99 -38.99 21.37
N VAL A 546 -6.23 -38.18 20.34
CA VAL A 546 -7.52 -37.59 19.97
C VAL A 546 -7.82 -37.76 18.49
N GLU A 547 -9.10 -37.75 18.13
CA GLU A 547 -9.52 -37.63 16.74
C GLU A 547 -9.64 -36.17 16.32
N PHE A 548 -9.33 -35.85 15.06
CA PHE A 548 -9.43 -34.49 14.52
C PHE A 548 -10.51 -34.39 13.44
N THR A 549 -11.18 -33.24 13.38
CA THR A 549 -12.01 -32.87 12.23
C THR A 549 -11.17 -32.62 10.97
N LYS A 550 -11.84 -32.35 9.85
CA LYS A 550 -11.27 -31.57 8.75
C LYS A 550 -10.65 -30.28 9.29
N PRO A 551 -9.54 -29.79 8.72
CA PRO A 551 -9.01 -28.48 9.05
C PRO A 551 -9.99 -27.37 8.67
N TYR A 552 -10.24 -26.44 9.61
CA TYR A 552 -11.02 -25.23 9.35
C TYR A 552 -10.12 -24.06 8.90
N LEU A 553 -8.86 -24.07 9.33
CA LEU A 553 -7.82 -23.07 9.03
C LEU A 553 -6.47 -23.78 8.75
N GLU A 554 -5.55 -23.09 8.06
CA GLU A 554 -4.12 -23.43 8.01
C GLU A 554 -3.34 -22.32 8.71
N GLU A 555 -2.33 -22.69 9.51
CA GLU A 555 -1.35 -21.76 10.10
C GLU A 555 0.00 -21.89 9.40
N THR A 556 0.72 -20.79 9.24
CA THR A 556 2.01 -20.70 8.55
C THR A 556 3.15 -20.66 9.58
N VAL A 557 4.09 -21.60 9.51
CA VAL A 557 5.22 -21.65 10.46
C VAL A 557 6.15 -20.45 10.25
N ALA A 558 6.51 -19.78 11.34
CA ALA A 558 7.25 -18.52 11.36
C ALA A 558 8.15 -18.41 12.60
N PHE A 559 9.05 -17.43 12.57
CA PHE A 559 9.78 -16.96 13.74
C PHE A 559 9.20 -15.63 14.22
N VAL A 560 9.02 -15.48 15.53
CA VAL A 560 8.84 -14.17 16.19
C VAL A 560 10.18 -13.75 16.78
N VAL A 561 10.66 -12.55 16.42
CA VAL A 561 12.01 -12.06 16.72
C VAL A 561 11.97 -10.59 17.12
N ARG A 562 12.99 -10.06 17.81
CA ARG A 562 13.14 -8.59 17.97
C ARG A 562 13.19 -7.94 16.57
N ASP A 563 12.47 -6.84 16.33
CA ASP A 563 12.33 -6.30 14.96
C ASP A 563 13.68 -6.00 14.27
N HIS A 564 14.66 -5.48 15.01
CA HIS A 564 15.99 -5.20 14.45
C HIS A 564 16.72 -6.45 13.90
N ARG A 565 16.29 -7.66 14.28
CA ARG A 565 16.78 -8.97 13.80
C ARG A 565 15.91 -9.61 12.72
N ARG A 566 14.83 -8.95 12.28
CA ARG A 566 13.91 -9.43 11.23
C ARG A 566 14.67 -9.97 10.01
N ASN A 567 15.73 -9.27 9.59
CA ASN A 567 16.56 -9.63 8.44
C ASN A 567 17.37 -10.93 8.62
N ASP A 568 17.79 -11.28 9.84
CA ASP A 568 18.55 -12.50 10.15
C ASP A 568 17.75 -13.77 9.78
N PHE A 569 16.42 -13.70 9.87
CA PHE A 569 15.51 -14.84 9.68
C PHE A 569 14.77 -14.84 8.33
N MET A 570 15.03 -13.86 7.44
CA MET A 570 14.27 -13.68 6.19
C MET A 570 14.42 -14.82 5.17
N THR A 571 15.57 -15.49 5.11
CA THR A 571 15.77 -16.63 4.21
C THR A 571 16.46 -17.80 4.91
N ARG A 572 16.37 -18.99 4.31
CA ARG A 572 17.11 -20.16 4.79
C ARG A 572 18.61 -19.89 4.91
N GLU A 573 19.17 -19.15 3.96
CA GLU A 573 20.61 -18.87 3.88
C GLU A 573 21.07 -17.89 4.96
N SER A 574 20.22 -16.97 5.43
CA SER A 574 20.54 -16.08 6.55
C SER A 574 20.48 -16.82 7.89
N ILE A 575 19.47 -17.68 8.09
CA ILE A 575 19.32 -18.48 9.32
C ILE A 575 20.52 -19.43 9.52
N ILE A 576 20.97 -20.12 8.46
CA ILE A 576 22.11 -21.06 8.52
C ILE A 576 23.42 -20.37 8.95
N GLN A 577 23.56 -19.05 8.74
CA GLN A 577 24.73 -18.27 9.14
C GLN A 577 24.73 -17.87 10.63
N ILE A 578 23.62 -18.06 11.34
CA ILE A 578 23.54 -17.83 12.78
C ILE A 578 23.98 -19.12 13.48
N ASP A 579 25.15 -19.09 14.12
CA ASP A 579 25.69 -20.22 14.88
C ASP A 579 25.11 -20.23 16.30
N GLY A 580 24.66 -21.40 16.79
CA GLY A 580 24.21 -21.57 18.18
C GLY A 580 22.83 -20.96 18.54
N ILE A 581 21.92 -20.79 17.58
CA ILE A 581 20.61 -20.09 17.74
C ILE A 581 19.84 -20.57 18.99
N ARG A 582 19.54 -19.66 19.93
CA ARG A 582 18.72 -19.92 21.12
C ARG A 582 17.24 -19.83 20.77
N LEU A 583 16.62 -20.96 20.47
CA LEU A 583 15.26 -21.02 19.94
C LEU A 583 14.26 -21.40 21.03
N ALA A 584 13.35 -20.49 21.37
CA ALA A 584 12.17 -20.83 22.16
C ALA A 584 11.14 -21.55 21.27
N VAL A 585 10.51 -22.62 21.77
CA VAL A 585 9.43 -23.34 21.07
C VAL A 585 8.34 -23.65 22.10
N PRO A 586 7.07 -23.25 21.91
CA PRO A 586 6.00 -23.63 22.83
C PRO A 586 5.86 -25.15 22.92
N SER A 587 5.75 -25.72 24.12
CA SER A 587 5.73 -27.17 24.36
C SER A 587 4.69 -27.92 23.52
N ASN A 588 3.52 -27.31 23.30
CA ASN A 588 2.41 -27.82 22.49
C ASN A 588 2.64 -27.73 20.97
N LEU A 589 3.66 -26.99 20.51
CA LEU A 589 4.09 -26.84 19.12
C LEU A 589 5.51 -27.40 18.89
N SER A 590 6.01 -28.22 19.83
CA SER A 590 7.35 -28.82 19.77
C SER A 590 7.67 -29.55 18.45
N GLN A 591 6.67 -30.09 17.75
CA GLN A 591 6.83 -30.69 16.41
C GLN A 591 7.18 -29.69 15.30
N PHE A 592 6.98 -28.37 15.47
CA PHE A 592 7.47 -27.37 14.51
C PHE A 592 9.00 -27.44 14.35
N ARG A 593 9.72 -27.88 15.40
CA ARG A 593 11.19 -28.07 15.33
C ARG A 593 11.59 -28.93 14.14
N GLU A 594 10.83 -29.98 13.82
CA GLU A 594 11.16 -30.96 12.77
C GLU A 594 10.99 -30.37 11.35
N LEU A 595 10.20 -29.30 11.22
CA LEU A 595 10.04 -28.54 9.98
C LEU A 595 11.20 -27.56 9.75
N VAL A 596 11.84 -27.05 10.82
CA VAL A 596 12.93 -26.06 10.73
C VAL A 596 14.34 -26.61 11.02
N GLN A 597 14.47 -27.79 11.63
CA GLN A 597 15.76 -28.44 11.94
C GLN A 597 16.73 -28.49 10.73
N PRO A 598 16.28 -28.74 9.47
CA PRO A 598 17.16 -28.74 8.29
C PRO A 598 17.73 -27.36 7.87
N PHE A 599 17.39 -26.31 8.63
CA PHE A 599 17.74 -24.91 8.38
C PHE A 599 18.54 -24.27 9.53
N LEU A 600 18.81 -25.00 10.62
CA LEU A 600 19.44 -24.49 11.84
C LEU A 600 20.84 -25.09 12.05
N THR A 601 21.80 -24.24 12.43
CA THR A 601 23.18 -24.65 12.79
C THR A 601 23.31 -24.70 14.32
N ASP A 602 23.54 -25.89 14.87
CA ASP A 602 23.63 -26.23 16.31
C ASP A 602 22.65 -25.46 17.25
N PRO A 603 21.33 -25.54 17.02
CA PRO A 603 20.37 -24.70 17.74
C PRO A 603 20.18 -25.11 19.21
N GLN A 604 20.33 -24.15 20.12
CA GLN A 604 19.98 -24.27 21.54
C GLN A 604 18.47 -24.14 21.73
N ILE A 605 17.73 -25.20 21.39
CA ILE A 605 16.27 -25.26 21.53
C ILE A 605 15.89 -25.40 23.01
N LYS A 606 15.03 -24.51 23.51
CA LYS A 606 14.30 -24.70 24.78
C LYS A 606 12.79 -24.73 24.54
N LEU A 607 12.10 -25.52 25.34
CA LEU A 607 10.63 -25.49 25.40
C LEU A 607 10.17 -24.40 26.37
N VAL A 608 9.16 -23.64 25.96
CA VAL A 608 8.46 -22.64 26.80
C VAL A 608 6.99 -23.03 26.96
N ASP A 609 6.32 -22.54 28.00
CA ASP A 609 4.93 -22.91 28.29
C ASP A 609 3.92 -21.98 27.62
N SER A 610 4.28 -20.71 27.45
CA SER A 610 3.50 -19.69 26.74
C SER A 610 4.42 -18.86 25.83
N PRO A 611 3.93 -18.34 24.68
CA PRO A 611 4.60 -17.24 23.98
C PRO A 611 4.90 -16.05 24.91
N GLN A 612 4.06 -15.82 25.93
CA GLN A 612 4.29 -14.78 26.91
C GLN A 612 5.63 -14.90 27.65
N ASP A 613 6.16 -16.11 27.85
CA ASP A 613 7.44 -16.35 28.55
C ASP A 613 8.61 -15.72 27.76
N PHE A 614 8.60 -15.90 26.44
CA PHE A 614 9.57 -15.32 25.50
C PHE A 614 9.41 -13.79 25.41
N VAL A 615 8.18 -13.28 25.41
CA VAL A 615 7.92 -11.86 25.14
C VAL A 615 8.05 -10.98 26.38
N ALA A 616 7.61 -11.44 27.56
CA ALA A 616 7.40 -10.61 28.75
C ALA A 616 8.57 -10.57 29.76
N GLY A 617 9.67 -11.29 29.54
CA GLY A 617 10.81 -11.26 30.47
C GLY A 617 12.07 -12.01 30.06
N GLU A 618 11.97 -13.15 29.35
CA GLU A 618 13.16 -13.89 28.89
C GLU A 618 13.59 -13.55 27.45
N GLY A 619 13.05 -12.49 26.83
CA GLY A 619 13.27 -12.19 25.40
C GLY A 619 14.73 -11.96 24.98
N ASP A 620 15.62 -11.65 25.92
CA ASP A 620 17.07 -11.53 25.66
C ASP A 620 17.83 -12.85 25.91
N SER A 621 17.21 -13.83 26.58
CA SER A 621 17.71 -15.21 26.75
C SER A 621 17.53 -16.07 25.49
N TYR A 622 16.75 -15.58 24.52
CA TYR A 622 16.44 -16.25 23.25
C TYR A 622 16.78 -15.34 22.06
N ASP A 623 16.88 -15.95 20.88
CA ASP A 623 17.12 -15.26 19.61
C ASP A 623 15.85 -15.20 18.75
N ALA A 624 14.98 -16.21 18.89
CA ALA A 624 13.68 -16.30 18.23
C ALA A 624 12.71 -17.20 19.02
N LEU A 625 11.41 -17.04 18.76
CA LEU A 625 10.34 -17.97 19.12
C LEU A 625 9.81 -18.62 17.84
N LEU A 626 9.84 -19.96 17.78
CA LEU A 626 9.22 -20.73 16.70
C LEU A 626 7.71 -20.83 16.94
N PHE A 627 6.91 -20.25 16.04
CA PHE A 627 5.46 -20.13 16.21
C PHE A 627 4.75 -20.16 14.85
N SER A 628 3.48 -19.76 14.81
CA SER A 628 2.78 -19.46 13.56
C SER A 628 2.73 -17.95 13.29
N ALA A 629 2.65 -17.57 12.02
CA ALA A 629 2.63 -16.17 11.61
C ALA A 629 1.33 -15.47 12.04
N GLU A 630 0.21 -16.19 11.93
CA GLU A 630 -1.14 -15.71 12.22
C GLU A 630 -1.30 -15.40 13.72
N ALA A 631 -0.87 -16.32 14.59
CA ALA A 631 -0.87 -16.11 16.03
C ALA A 631 0.28 -15.19 16.49
N GLY A 632 1.44 -15.26 15.84
CA GLY A 632 2.60 -14.40 16.14
C GLY A 632 2.32 -12.92 15.89
N SER A 633 1.62 -12.57 14.81
CA SER A 633 1.22 -11.18 14.53
C SER A 633 0.25 -10.64 15.58
N ALA A 634 -0.61 -11.48 16.14
CA ALA A 634 -1.48 -11.06 17.24
C ALA A 634 -0.69 -10.77 18.54
N TRP A 635 0.46 -11.41 18.75
CA TRP A 635 1.37 -11.05 19.84
C TRP A 635 2.14 -9.75 19.59
N THR A 636 2.56 -9.46 18.35
CA THR A 636 3.28 -8.20 18.06
C THR A 636 2.38 -6.96 18.17
N LEU A 637 1.06 -7.09 17.99
CA LEU A 637 0.09 -6.02 18.30
C LEU A 637 0.13 -5.59 19.78
N LEU A 638 0.47 -6.50 20.69
CA LEU A 638 0.62 -6.20 22.12
C LEU A 638 2.06 -5.80 22.48
N HIS A 639 3.02 -6.35 21.73
CA HIS A 639 4.47 -6.23 21.94
C HIS A 639 5.16 -5.74 20.65
N PRO A 640 5.09 -4.42 20.38
CA PRO A 640 5.47 -3.81 19.12
C PRO A 640 6.99 -3.78 18.85
N GLU A 641 7.81 -4.21 19.79
CA GLU A 641 9.26 -4.38 19.67
C GLU A 641 9.67 -5.73 19.01
N PHE A 642 8.68 -6.60 18.74
CA PHE A 642 8.84 -7.86 18.04
C PHE A 642 8.22 -7.85 16.64
N ALA A 643 8.76 -8.68 15.74
CA ALA A 643 8.32 -8.86 14.37
C ALA A 643 8.14 -10.35 14.02
N VAL A 644 7.22 -10.63 13.10
CA VAL A 644 7.01 -11.96 12.51
C VAL A 644 7.80 -12.10 11.22
N VAL A 645 8.46 -13.25 11.05
CA VAL A 645 9.23 -13.60 9.85
C VAL A 645 8.87 -14.99 9.35
N VAL A 646 8.40 -15.09 8.10
CA VAL A 646 8.20 -16.35 7.39
C VAL A 646 9.40 -16.56 6.46
N PRO A 647 10.29 -17.55 6.72
CA PRO A 647 11.49 -17.75 5.92
C PRO A 647 11.18 -18.08 4.45
N GLN A 648 11.84 -17.38 3.54
CA GLN A 648 11.70 -17.63 2.11
C GLN A 648 12.82 -18.54 1.58
N PRO A 649 12.60 -19.35 0.52
CA PRO A 649 11.35 -19.50 -0.22
C PRO A 649 10.41 -20.60 0.31
N THR A 650 10.82 -21.36 1.34
CA THR A 650 10.11 -22.57 1.78
C THR A 650 9.07 -22.25 2.86
N ILE A 651 7.84 -22.02 2.43
CA ILE A 651 6.69 -21.81 3.31
C ILE A 651 6.19 -23.18 3.82
N HIS A 652 6.25 -23.39 5.13
CA HIS A 652 5.62 -24.53 5.79
C HIS A 652 4.26 -24.11 6.37
N ARG A 653 3.21 -24.88 6.08
CA ARG A 653 1.90 -24.73 6.70
C ARG A 653 1.52 -25.97 7.50
N VAL A 654 0.72 -25.77 8.53
CA VAL A 654 0.17 -26.82 9.38
C VAL A 654 -1.36 -26.70 9.46
N PRO A 655 -2.12 -27.81 9.49
CA PRO A 655 -3.57 -27.75 9.56
C PRO A 655 -4.03 -27.46 10.99
N VAL A 656 -5.08 -26.66 11.14
CA VAL A 656 -5.76 -26.41 12.42
C VAL A 656 -7.17 -27.01 12.34
N ALA A 657 -7.48 -27.92 13.27
CA ALA A 657 -8.73 -28.69 13.30
C ALA A 657 -9.19 -28.90 14.74
N PHE A 658 -10.47 -29.19 14.95
CA PHE A 658 -11.00 -29.42 16.30
C PHE A 658 -10.72 -30.86 16.76
N PRO A 659 -10.10 -31.05 17.94
CA PRO A 659 -10.04 -32.34 18.61
C PRO A 659 -11.40 -32.77 19.17
N VAL A 660 -11.72 -34.05 19.01
CA VAL A 660 -12.83 -34.75 19.66
C VAL A 660 -12.32 -36.07 20.27
N ALA A 661 -13.11 -36.67 21.14
CA ALA A 661 -12.78 -37.95 21.76
C ALA A 661 -12.65 -39.07 20.71
N ARG A 662 -11.79 -40.06 20.99
CA ARG A 662 -11.61 -41.22 20.10
C ARG A 662 -12.85 -42.11 20.13
N GLY A 663 -13.29 -42.57 18.95
CA GLY A 663 -14.51 -43.36 18.75
C GLY A 663 -15.76 -42.52 18.46
N GLU A 664 -15.71 -41.19 18.61
CA GLU A 664 -16.85 -40.30 18.35
C GLU A 664 -17.02 -39.97 16.85
N ASP A 665 -16.98 -41.00 16.00
CA ASP A 665 -17.08 -40.93 14.54
C ASP A 665 -18.29 -40.09 14.06
N ARG A 666 -19.41 -40.16 14.79
CA ARG A 666 -20.62 -39.37 14.53
C ARG A 666 -20.40 -37.87 14.74
N MET A 667 -19.80 -37.49 15.88
CA MET A 667 -19.48 -36.10 16.21
C MET A 667 -18.45 -35.54 15.23
N ARG A 668 -17.39 -36.30 14.94
CA ARG A 668 -16.38 -35.95 13.93
C ARG A 668 -17.01 -35.73 12.55
N THR A 669 -17.93 -36.61 12.12
CA THR A 669 -18.62 -36.50 10.83
C THR A 669 -19.60 -35.32 10.78
N PHE A 670 -20.30 -35.03 11.87
CA PHE A 670 -21.14 -33.85 12.00
C PHE A 670 -20.30 -32.56 11.89
N LEU A 671 -19.24 -32.43 12.70
CA LEU A 671 -18.35 -31.26 12.66
C LEU A 671 -17.67 -31.09 11.30
N ASN A 672 -17.30 -32.17 10.61
CA ASN A 672 -16.78 -32.11 9.25
C ASN A 672 -17.77 -31.46 8.27
N THR A 673 -19.03 -31.88 8.32
CA THR A 673 -20.13 -31.31 7.52
C THR A 673 -20.38 -29.85 7.90
N TRP A 674 -20.36 -29.53 9.19
CA TRP A 674 -20.53 -28.16 9.71
C TRP A 674 -19.41 -27.23 9.22
N ILE A 675 -18.14 -27.65 9.25
CA ILE A 675 -17.00 -26.91 8.70
C ILE A 675 -17.16 -26.66 7.19
N ASP A 676 -17.63 -27.64 6.41
CA ASP A 676 -17.91 -27.45 4.97
C ASP A 676 -19.03 -26.42 4.74
N LEU A 677 -20.08 -26.42 5.58
CA LEU A 677 -21.17 -25.44 5.52
C LEU A 677 -20.69 -24.02 5.88
N LYS A 678 -19.95 -23.85 6.99
CA LYS A 678 -19.38 -22.56 7.42
C LYS A 678 -18.25 -22.03 6.54
N ARG A 679 -17.67 -22.90 5.70
CA ARG A 679 -16.82 -22.50 4.56
C ARG A 679 -17.65 -21.96 3.40
N THR A 680 -18.79 -22.58 3.10
CA THR A 680 -19.68 -22.23 1.98
C THR A 680 -20.45 -20.93 2.22
N ASP A 681 -20.96 -20.69 3.43
CA ASP A 681 -21.64 -19.44 3.81
C ASP A 681 -20.68 -18.26 4.10
N ASN A 682 -19.37 -18.53 4.04
CA ASN A 682 -18.26 -17.61 4.32
C ASN A 682 -18.07 -17.22 5.80
N THR A 683 -18.71 -17.89 6.76
CA THR A 683 -18.50 -17.64 8.21
C THR A 683 -17.03 -17.78 8.61
N LEU A 684 -16.35 -18.86 8.21
CA LEU A 684 -14.92 -19.06 8.50
C LEU A 684 -14.05 -17.92 7.96
N ARG A 685 -14.40 -17.37 6.79
CA ARG A 685 -13.69 -16.26 6.15
C ARG A 685 -13.95 -14.95 6.89
N LYS A 686 -15.21 -14.64 7.21
CA LYS A 686 -15.62 -13.43 7.96
C LYS A 686 -14.92 -13.33 9.31
N LEU A 687 -14.85 -14.43 10.06
CA LEU A 687 -14.14 -14.46 11.35
C LEU A 687 -12.61 -14.35 11.17
N SER A 688 -12.06 -14.84 10.05
CA SER A 688 -10.62 -14.74 9.74
C SER A 688 -10.25 -13.31 9.33
N ASP A 689 -11.09 -12.68 8.51
CA ASP A 689 -11.04 -11.26 8.17
C ASP A 689 -11.03 -10.39 9.44
N TYR A 690 -11.87 -10.70 10.44
CA TYR A 690 -11.97 -9.93 11.69
C TYR A 690 -10.85 -10.21 12.70
N TRP A 691 -10.58 -11.48 13.04
CA TRP A 691 -9.65 -11.83 14.14
C TRP A 691 -8.19 -11.98 13.72
N ILE A 692 -7.91 -12.40 12.48
CA ILE A 692 -6.55 -12.69 12.01
C ILE A 692 -6.02 -11.54 11.14
N LEU A 693 -6.85 -11.05 10.20
CA LEU A 693 -6.50 -9.96 9.27
C LEU A 693 -6.90 -8.56 9.78
N GLY A 694 -7.43 -8.46 11.00
CA GLY A 694 -7.72 -7.18 11.68
C GLY A 694 -8.79 -6.29 11.06
N LYS A 695 -9.51 -6.75 10.03
CA LYS A 695 -10.49 -5.93 9.30
C LYS A 695 -11.66 -5.56 10.21
N SER A 696 -12.31 -4.43 9.90
CA SER A 696 -13.56 -4.04 10.58
C SER A 696 -14.72 -4.88 10.08
N ASN A 697 -15.56 -5.37 11.00
CA ASN A 697 -16.84 -6.01 10.69
C ASN A 697 -18.04 -5.04 10.76
N GLN A 698 -17.81 -3.72 10.81
CA GLN A 698 -18.93 -2.81 10.54
C GLN A 698 -19.38 -3.03 9.08
N PRO A 699 -20.68 -3.25 8.82
CA PRO A 699 -21.18 -3.13 7.44
C PRO A 699 -20.82 -1.74 6.94
N GLN A 700 -20.50 -1.59 5.64
CA GLN A 700 -20.11 -0.28 5.08
C GLN A 700 -21.17 0.75 5.45
N GLN A 701 -20.84 1.62 6.42
CA GLN A 701 -21.80 2.61 6.89
C GLN A 701 -22.06 3.59 5.74
N PRO A 702 -23.31 4.03 5.54
CA PRO A 702 -23.64 4.96 4.47
C PRO A 702 -22.77 6.21 4.62
N ARG A 703 -21.92 6.52 3.62
CA ARG A 703 -20.75 7.40 3.86
C ARG A 703 -21.12 8.75 4.47
N TRP A 704 -20.24 9.22 5.34
CA TRP A 704 -20.38 10.49 6.03
C TRP A 704 -20.63 11.65 5.06
N SER A 705 -21.65 12.44 5.35
CA SER A 705 -22.02 13.63 4.58
C SER A 705 -22.82 14.61 5.43
N VAL A 706 -22.74 15.91 5.10
CA VAL A 706 -23.51 16.92 5.85
C VAL A 706 -25.02 16.66 5.78
N ILE A 707 -25.53 16.17 4.64
CA ILE A 707 -26.97 15.91 4.46
C ILE A 707 -27.52 14.78 5.33
N ARG A 708 -26.72 13.73 5.60
CA ARG A 708 -27.08 12.57 6.42
C ARG A 708 -26.69 12.76 7.89
N ASP A 709 -25.41 13.00 8.15
CA ASP A 709 -24.82 12.88 9.48
C ASP A 709 -24.92 14.16 10.33
N VAL A 710 -25.17 15.31 9.70
CA VAL A 710 -25.26 16.62 10.38
C VAL A 710 -26.67 17.22 10.29
N LEU A 711 -27.38 16.97 9.19
CA LEU A 711 -28.71 17.52 8.93
C LEU A 711 -29.85 16.49 9.05
N HIS A 712 -29.54 15.19 8.97
CA HIS A 712 -30.52 14.09 9.02
C HIS A 712 -31.68 14.27 8.01
N TRP A 713 -31.38 14.73 6.80
CA TRP A 713 -32.35 14.92 5.71
C TRP A 713 -32.54 13.69 4.82
N VAL A 714 -31.64 12.70 4.94
CA VAL A 714 -31.69 11.41 4.26
C VAL A 714 -31.14 10.33 5.19
N ASP A 715 -31.65 9.10 5.03
CA ASP A 715 -31.17 7.89 5.71
C ASP A 715 -29.84 7.39 5.11
#